data_AF-A0A814K2T9-F1
#
_entry.id   AF-A0A814K2T9-F1
#
_cell.length_a   1.000
_cell.length_b   1.000
_cell.length_c   1.000
_cell.angle_alpha   90.00
_cell.angle_beta   90.00
_cell.angle_gamma   90.00
#
_symmetry.space_group_name_H-M   'P 1'
#
loop_
_entity.id
_entity.type
_entity.pdbx_description
1 polymer ?
#
loop_
_entity_poly.entity_id
_entity_poly.type
_entity_poly.pdbx_seq_one_letter_code
_entity_poly.pdbx_strand_id
1 'polypeptide(L)'
;MIVKLISILNLVLLVSNEHCSLFDSFSRIYYEHFNDLNGDYYLKTIDLRNFKNFSEIDFNCLDQKKSKVNTINLIPMKPLSLDKNLNTSVLSSLVETIRFQNLNSFDLNTYFFRNFFVYIRAEFFYSKFKILQNEQDLCDQNLNNYDSYSKFSAIKFALVTYSKNTCPLIFDFLIISELIFYGISDIFIKKNILGFRNLENTTQNYQISSLSLHIFKSKLTRDLIDHNLFNNTESFEINGLIVQIESDVFDKMKPKVIHFQTDDLLSLFQDGGFWLNSFQIITNPLKLENFYEIILDGYKFFNLKDENLCFFKHVPLNRAYLISISFNYNTYECTCTLSILFSTYFNLGNYSNNFRTYFTYLTYENLKMKNCMNYTFLNECLEKVKKCDIKTRNKIYSDYNLLDFSLNVEFYSIIISQIIISCGFLSNLINIIVLYTGYRDKNLKKETSKGLYKLMILNSLTNIIYFFIYSFHIINRCVEINGIYCSVIYKNKISQFFMIYFVEYLGSILKFWSSLTMIAISVARLSFLSSKNCLKEKKNFRSWLLLALFYSIVINLDKVFVIFVNDNEYVLDFDFSNEFPDRNSFINKLTIIRGGRNLKYHGEKSIIFYVLYVFNFCTNDIVLYAILTCLDLSICNSLRGNIKLKKLILTKISEFENLNFKVNVVIIFNMTILFGFRTTHLFINSYLFYLKLKPNLNNQNLCYKYGRMCSYFQEASEIFNLLANCYNIFLFYHLNKVFRILFLNLLNKFNFRNQSAIPLKT
;
A
#
# COMPACT_ATOMS: atom_id res chain seq x y z
N MET A 1 -21.88 -10.15 33.35
CA MET A 1 -20.78 -11.11 33.13
C MET A 1 -21.30 -12.55 33.14
N ILE A 2 -22.05 -12.96 34.17
CA ILE A 2 -22.67 -14.30 34.28
C ILE A 2 -23.66 -14.57 33.14
N VAL A 3 -24.52 -13.62 32.76
CA VAL A 3 -25.42 -13.75 31.60
C VAL A 3 -24.65 -14.00 30.30
N LYS A 4 -23.53 -13.28 30.08
CA LYS A 4 -22.63 -13.54 28.94
C LYS A 4 -21.97 -14.91 29.01
N LEU A 5 -21.60 -15.37 30.21
CA LEU A 5 -20.98 -16.68 30.41
C LEU A 5 -21.99 -17.81 30.16
N ILE A 6 -23.23 -17.64 30.60
CA ILE A 6 -24.35 -18.58 30.36
C ILE A 6 -24.74 -18.59 28.88
N SER A 7 -24.76 -17.44 28.20
CA SER A 7 -24.96 -17.40 26.75
C SER A 7 -23.83 -18.11 26.00
N ILE A 8 -22.57 -17.92 26.40
CA ILE A 8 -21.42 -18.64 25.81
C ILE A 8 -21.50 -20.14 26.11
N LEU A 9 -21.86 -20.55 27.33
CA LEU A 9 -21.98 -21.97 27.70
C LEU A 9 -23.14 -22.66 26.99
N ASN A 10 -24.32 -22.05 26.94
CA ASN A 10 -25.48 -22.60 26.22
C ASN A 10 -25.20 -22.71 24.72
N LEU A 11 -24.37 -21.81 24.19
CA LEU A 11 -24.00 -21.80 22.78
C LEU A 11 -22.90 -22.84 22.45
N VAL A 12 -21.90 -23.00 23.33
CA VAL A 12 -20.93 -24.11 23.23
C VAL A 12 -21.63 -25.46 23.32
N LEU A 13 -22.67 -25.55 24.17
CA LEU A 13 -23.51 -26.76 24.28
C LEU A 13 -24.38 -26.98 23.03
N LEU A 14 -24.94 -25.94 22.43
CA LEU A 14 -25.73 -26.01 21.18
C LEU A 14 -24.90 -26.50 19.97
N VAL A 15 -23.62 -26.14 19.89
CA VAL A 15 -22.74 -26.53 18.77
C VAL A 15 -22.12 -27.93 18.98
N SER A 16 -22.06 -28.42 20.22
CA SER A 16 -21.45 -29.72 20.57
C SER A 16 -22.27 -30.98 20.19
N ASN A 17 -23.38 -30.86 19.46
CA ASN A 17 -24.06 -32.02 18.90
C ASN A 17 -23.15 -32.72 17.87
N GLU A 18 -22.98 -34.05 17.99
CA GLU A 18 -21.95 -34.84 17.30
C GLU A 18 -21.91 -34.66 15.76
N HIS A 19 -23.03 -34.27 15.14
CA HIS A 19 -23.11 -33.99 13.70
C HIS A 19 -22.52 -32.63 13.26
N CYS A 20 -22.24 -31.70 14.18
CA CYS A 20 -21.67 -30.37 13.87
C CYS A 20 -20.21 -30.21 14.28
N SER A 21 -19.56 -31.27 14.77
CA SER A 21 -18.15 -31.29 15.20
C SER A 21 -17.15 -30.89 14.11
N LEU A 22 -17.48 -31.14 12.83
CA LEU A 22 -16.69 -30.68 11.68
C LEU A 22 -16.75 -29.15 11.49
N PHE A 23 -17.90 -28.54 11.78
CA PHE A 23 -18.10 -27.09 11.68
C PHE A 23 -17.22 -26.34 12.68
N ASP A 24 -17.00 -26.89 13.88
CA ASP A 24 -16.13 -26.31 14.92
C ASP A 24 -14.64 -26.25 14.50
N SER A 25 -14.18 -27.17 13.65
CA SER A 25 -12.78 -27.20 13.19
C SER A 25 -12.46 -26.11 12.16
N PHE A 26 -13.46 -25.61 11.43
CA PHE A 26 -13.30 -24.73 10.26
C PHE A 26 -13.97 -23.37 10.42
N SER A 27 -14.88 -23.20 11.38
CA SER A 27 -15.63 -21.97 11.56
C SER A 27 -15.06 -21.09 12.66
N ARG A 28 -15.05 -19.77 12.43
CA ARG A 28 -15.00 -18.78 13.49
C ARG A 28 -16.30 -18.00 13.44
N ILE A 29 -17.17 -18.26 14.40
CA ILE A 29 -18.44 -17.53 14.49
C ILE A 29 -18.22 -16.29 15.34
N TYR A 30 -18.39 -15.10 14.75
CA TYR A 30 -18.32 -13.84 15.48
C TYR A 30 -19.73 -13.42 15.90
N TYR A 31 -20.00 -13.56 17.19
CA TYR A 31 -21.25 -13.09 17.80
C TYR A 31 -21.09 -11.64 18.26
N GLU A 32 -21.74 -10.70 17.57
CA GLU A 32 -22.09 -9.41 18.17
C GLU A 32 -23.48 -9.54 18.78
N HIS A 33 -23.55 -9.68 20.12
CA HIS A 33 -24.82 -9.71 20.83
C HIS A 33 -25.53 -8.36 20.70
N PHE A 34 -26.51 -8.31 19.80
CA PHE A 34 -27.64 -7.41 19.92
C PHE A 34 -28.81 -8.23 20.47
N ASN A 35 -29.10 -8.06 21.75
CA ASN A 35 -30.41 -8.46 22.25
C ASN A 35 -31.38 -7.41 21.73
N ASP A 36 -32.08 -7.74 20.65
CA ASP A 36 -33.30 -7.00 20.35
C ASP A 36 -34.34 -7.29 21.44
N LEU A 37 -35.26 -6.36 21.70
CA LEU A 37 -36.19 -6.44 22.84
C LEU A 37 -37.06 -7.73 22.85
N ASN A 38 -37.13 -8.43 21.70
CA ASN A 38 -37.89 -9.67 21.50
C ASN A 38 -37.09 -10.96 21.78
N GLY A 39 -35.81 -10.87 22.15
CA GLY A 39 -34.99 -12.04 22.49
C GLY A 39 -34.55 -12.89 21.28
N ASP A 40 -34.60 -12.32 20.07
CA ASP A 40 -34.06 -12.96 18.87
C ASP A 40 -32.54 -12.69 18.76
N TYR A 41 -31.80 -13.70 18.32
CA TYR A 41 -30.33 -13.64 18.26
C TYR A 41 -29.88 -13.28 16.84
N TYR A 42 -29.24 -12.14 16.66
CA TYR A 42 -28.68 -11.75 15.36
C TYR A 42 -27.23 -12.22 15.24
N LEU A 43 -27.00 -13.13 14.29
CA LEU A 43 -25.67 -13.49 13.84
C LEU A 43 -25.23 -12.48 12.77
N LYS A 44 -24.29 -11.61 13.10
CA LYS A 44 -23.80 -10.63 12.11
C LYS A 44 -23.01 -11.32 11.01
N THR A 45 -22.08 -12.21 11.36
CA THR A 45 -21.17 -12.82 10.39
C THR A 45 -20.81 -14.26 10.76
N ILE A 46 -20.87 -15.17 9.78
CA ILE A 46 -20.32 -16.53 9.87
C ILE A 46 -19.09 -16.62 8.96
N ASP A 47 -17.91 -16.90 9.52
CA ASP A 47 -16.70 -17.18 8.73
C ASP A 47 -16.45 -18.69 8.65
N LEU A 48 -16.52 -19.25 7.45
CA LEU A 48 -16.13 -20.61 7.13
C LEU A 48 -14.77 -20.60 6.44
N ARG A 49 -13.74 -21.14 7.11
CA ARG A 49 -12.33 -21.02 6.71
C ARG A 49 -11.68 -22.38 6.47
N ASN A 50 -10.67 -22.39 5.61
CA ASN A 50 -9.77 -23.52 5.38
C ASN A 50 -10.42 -24.83 4.91
N PHE A 51 -11.65 -24.79 4.41
CA PHE A 51 -12.26 -25.96 3.76
C PHE A 51 -11.55 -26.26 2.43
N LYS A 52 -11.51 -27.55 2.07
CA LYS A 52 -10.85 -28.03 0.85
C LYS A 52 -11.82 -28.14 -0.32
N ASN A 53 -13.09 -28.43 -0.05
CA ASN A 53 -14.15 -28.62 -1.04
C ASN A 53 -15.47 -28.02 -0.51
N PHE A 54 -16.35 -27.51 -1.39
CA PHE A 54 -17.64 -26.98 -0.95
C PHE A 54 -18.57 -28.04 -0.32
N SER A 55 -18.38 -29.33 -0.62
CA SER A 55 -19.13 -30.41 0.04
C SER A 55 -18.83 -30.58 1.53
N GLU A 56 -17.76 -29.96 2.05
CA GLU A 56 -17.45 -29.99 3.48
C GLU A 56 -18.34 -29.01 4.28
N ILE A 57 -19.06 -28.12 3.60
CA ILE A 57 -19.93 -27.12 4.22
C ILE A 57 -21.35 -27.68 4.28
N ASP A 58 -21.84 -27.90 5.50
CA ASP A 58 -23.25 -28.21 5.76
C ASP A 58 -23.87 -27.12 6.67
N PHE A 59 -24.94 -26.49 6.18
CA PHE A 59 -25.68 -25.47 6.92
C PHE A 59 -26.87 -26.03 7.72
N ASN A 60 -27.15 -27.33 7.63
CA ASN A 60 -28.24 -27.95 8.42
C ASN A 60 -28.02 -27.81 9.94
N CYS A 61 -26.77 -27.58 10.35
CA CYS A 61 -26.37 -27.31 11.73
C CYS A 61 -26.83 -25.95 12.27
N LEU A 62 -27.21 -24.99 11.42
CA LEU A 62 -27.74 -23.72 11.88
C LEU A 62 -29.20 -23.94 12.29
N ASP A 63 -29.45 -24.06 13.59
CA ASP A 63 -30.79 -24.36 14.12
C ASP A 63 -31.82 -23.36 13.56
N GLN A 64 -32.91 -23.88 12.99
CA GLN A 64 -33.94 -23.13 12.26
C GLN A 64 -34.65 -22.09 13.15
N LYS A 65 -34.47 -22.17 14.47
CA LYS A 65 -35.16 -21.32 15.44
C LYS A 65 -34.31 -20.08 15.78
N LYS A 66 -34.49 -19.03 14.97
CA LYS A 66 -34.35 -17.59 15.31
C LYS A 66 -33.02 -16.85 15.05
N SER A 67 -32.06 -17.39 14.31
CA SER A 67 -30.84 -16.62 14.01
C SER A 67 -30.81 -16.02 12.60
N LYS A 68 -31.02 -14.70 12.46
CA LYS A 68 -30.75 -13.99 11.20
C LYS A 68 -29.24 -13.89 11.02
N VAL A 69 -28.73 -14.26 9.84
CA VAL A 69 -27.30 -14.26 9.50
C VAL A 69 -27.04 -13.17 8.47
N ASN A 70 -26.54 -11.99 8.85
CA ASN A 70 -26.38 -10.91 7.85
C ASN A 70 -25.34 -11.26 6.78
N THR A 71 -24.25 -11.92 7.15
CA THR A 71 -23.17 -12.25 6.21
C THR A 71 -22.57 -13.64 6.42
N ILE A 72 -22.36 -14.36 5.32
CA ILE A 72 -21.58 -15.61 5.29
C ILE A 72 -20.30 -15.38 4.49
N ASN A 73 -19.15 -15.60 5.10
CA ASN A 73 -17.84 -15.52 4.46
C ASN A 73 -17.30 -16.93 4.21
N LEU A 74 -17.04 -17.24 2.94
CA LEU A 74 -16.51 -18.53 2.47
C LEU A 74 -15.05 -18.35 2.04
N ILE A 75 -14.13 -18.90 2.83
CA ILE A 75 -12.67 -18.74 2.68
C ILE A 75 -12.01 -20.13 2.56
N PRO A 76 -11.90 -20.70 1.34
CA PRO A 76 -11.27 -21.99 1.14
C PRO A 76 -9.75 -21.91 1.33
N MET A 77 -9.11 -23.06 1.61
CA MET A 77 -7.66 -23.15 1.82
C MET A 77 -6.84 -22.86 0.54
N LYS A 78 -7.41 -23.19 -0.62
CA LYS A 78 -6.84 -22.97 -1.96
C LYS A 78 -7.96 -22.48 -2.89
N PRO A 79 -7.65 -21.98 -4.09
CA PRO A 79 -8.72 -21.59 -4.99
C PRO A 79 -9.63 -22.77 -5.38
N LEU A 80 -10.95 -22.62 -5.24
CA LEU A 80 -11.93 -23.69 -5.48
C LEU A 80 -12.99 -23.30 -6.50
N SER A 81 -13.45 -24.28 -7.26
CA SER A 81 -14.63 -24.17 -8.11
C SER A 81 -15.88 -24.43 -7.28
N LEU A 82 -16.94 -23.63 -7.44
CA LEU A 82 -18.26 -23.97 -6.91
C LEU A 82 -18.91 -24.98 -7.85
N ASP A 83 -18.64 -26.26 -7.61
CA ASP A 83 -19.04 -27.41 -8.43
C ASP A 83 -20.15 -28.25 -7.79
N LYS A 84 -20.52 -27.95 -6.53
CA LYS A 84 -21.53 -28.67 -5.77
C LYS A 84 -22.55 -27.73 -5.15
N ASN A 85 -23.77 -28.23 -5.03
CA ASN A 85 -24.85 -27.55 -4.32
C ASN A 85 -24.57 -27.55 -2.82
N LEU A 86 -24.57 -26.37 -2.20
CA LEU A 86 -24.68 -26.26 -0.74
C LEU A 86 -26.16 -26.37 -0.37
N ASN A 87 -26.49 -27.12 0.67
CA ASN A 87 -27.86 -27.17 1.17
C ASN A 87 -28.18 -25.84 1.88
N THR A 88 -28.85 -24.93 1.17
CA THR A 88 -29.20 -23.58 1.65
C THR A 88 -30.65 -23.46 2.10
N SER A 89 -31.39 -24.57 2.18
CA SER A 89 -32.81 -24.57 2.55
C SER A 89 -33.06 -23.80 3.86
N VAL A 90 -32.16 -23.96 4.84
CA VAL A 90 -32.19 -23.27 6.14
C VAL A 90 -31.81 -21.78 6.05
N LEU A 91 -30.93 -21.41 5.12
CA LEU A 91 -30.38 -20.06 4.98
C LEU A 91 -31.26 -19.11 4.16
N SER A 92 -32.18 -19.68 3.40
CA SER A 92 -32.94 -19.05 2.32
C SER A 92 -33.70 -17.77 2.70
N SER A 93 -34.04 -17.58 3.98
CA SER A 93 -34.72 -16.38 4.51
C SER A 93 -33.85 -15.52 5.43
N LEU A 94 -32.64 -15.97 5.77
CA LEU A 94 -31.85 -15.42 6.86
C LEU A 94 -30.57 -14.71 6.42
N VAL A 95 -30.14 -14.89 5.16
CA VAL A 95 -28.87 -14.38 4.63
C VAL A 95 -29.06 -13.19 3.70
N GLU A 96 -28.41 -12.07 4.02
CA GLU A 96 -28.39 -10.88 3.16
C GLU A 96 -27.17 -10.88 2.23
N THR A 97 -25.99 -11.28 2.72
CA THR A 97 -24.74 -11.22 1.96
C THR A 97 -23.95 -12.52 2.01
N ILE A 98 -23.43 -12.97 0.86
CA ILE A 98 -22.51 -14.09 0.77
C ILE A 98 -21.21 -13.61 0.12
N ARG A 99 -20.10 -13.74 0.86
CA ARG A 99 -18.76 -13.39 0.38
C ARG A 99 -17.98 -14.65 0.02
N PHE A 100 -17.52 -14.73 -1.22
CA PHE A 100 -16.64 -15.78 -1.70
C PHE A 100 -15.22 -15.24 -1.83
N GLN A 101 -14.26 -15.95 -1.24
CA GLN A 101 -12.84 -15.66 -1.43
C GLN A 101 -12.16 -16.76 -2.23
N ASN A 102 -11.16 -16.38 -3.04
CA ASN A 102 -10.34 -17.30 -3.81
C ASN A 102 -11.20 -18.29 -4.63
N LEU A 103 -12.34 -17.86 -5.14
CA LEU A 103 -13.13 -18.75 -6.00
C LEU A 103 -12.43 -18.83 -7.36
N ASN A 104 -12.28 -20.02 -7.92
CA ASN A 104 -11.62 -20.23 -9.21
C ASN A 104 -12.61 -20.32 -10.37
N SER A 105 -13.81 -20.85 -10.12
CA SER A 105 -14.87 -20.92 -11.13
C SER A 105 -16.24 -21.23 -10.51
N PHE A 106 -17.29 -21.07 -11.31
CA PHE A 106 -18.68 -21.41 -11.02
C PHE A 106 -19.18 -22.46 -11.99
N ASP A 107 -19.70 -23.60 -11.52
CA ASP A 107 -20.42 -24.53 -12.38
C ASP A 107 -21.91 -24.15 -12.44
N LEU A 108 -22.44 -23.90 -13.63
CA LEU A 108 -23.84 -23.54 -13.84
C LEU A 108 -24.83 -24.64 -13.44
N ASN A 109 -24.39 -25.89 -13.39
CA ASN A 109 -25.24 -26.99 -12.91
C ASN A 109 -25.53 -26.88 -11.41
N THR A 110 -24.86 -25.97 -10.69
CA THR A 110 -25.16 -25.72 -9.29
C THR A 110 -26.43 -24.88 -9.13
N TYR A 111 -27.43 -25.44 -8.46
CA TYR A 111 -28.67 -24.77 -8.04
C TYR A 111 -28.49 -23.97 -6.75
N PHE A 112 -27.25 -23.63 -6.37
CA PHE A 112 -26.93 -23.02 -5.08
C PHE A 112 -27.78 -21.77 -4.80
N PHE A 113 -27.90 -20.88 -5.79
CA PHE A 113 -28.62 -19.62 -5.65
C PHE A 113 -30.14 -19.73 -5.85
N ARG A 114 -30.63 -20.82 -6.47
CA ARG A 114 -32.06 -21.02 -6.77
C ARG A 114 -32.91 -21.19 -5.50
N ASN A 115 -32.29 -21.71 -4.44
CA ASN A 115 -32.99 -22.06 -3.19
C ASN A 115 -33.19 -20.86 -2.25
N PHE A 116 -32.71 -19.67 -2.58
CA PHE A 116 -32.91 -18.49 -1.72
C PHE A 116 -34.26 -17.83 -2.00
N PHE A 117 -35.02 -17.56 -0.94
CA PHE A 117 -36.32 -16.88 -1.05
C PHE A 117 -36.17 -15.36 -1.15
N VAL A 118 -35.07 -14.83 -0.64
CA VAL A 118 -34.76 -13.39 -0.60
C VAL A 118 -33.67 -13.06 -1.61
N TYR A 119 -33.64 -11.82 -2.09
CA TYR A 119 -32.54 -11.32 -2.89
C TYR A 119 -31.25 -11.21 -2.07
N ILE A 120 -30.15 -11.72 -2.61
CA ILE A 120 -28.85 -11.81 -1.94
C ILE A 120 -27.87 -10.82 -2.58
N ARG A 121 -27.00 -10.25 -1.76
CA ARG A 121 -25.76 -9.60 -2.21
C ARG A 121 -24.63 -10.62 -2.29
N ALA A 122 -24.10 -10.85 -3.49
CA ALA A 122 -22.92 -11.70 -3.68
C ALA A 122 -21.66 -10.85 -3.78
N GLU A 123 -20.62 -11.19 -3.03
CA GLU A 123 -19.34 -10.48 -3.08
C GLU A 123 -18.19 -11.45 -3.38
N PHE A 124 -17.33 -11.09 -4.33
CA PHE A 124 -16.23 -11.91 -4.83
C PHE A 124 -14.90 -11.22 -4.58
N PHE A 125 -13.99 -11.90 -3.87
CA PHE A 125 -12.68 -11.37 -3.49
C PHE A 125 -11.56 -12.27 -3.97
N TYR A 126 -10.57 -11.71 -4.67
CA TYR A 126 -9.37 -12.43 -5.13
C TYR A 126 -9.68 -13.69 -5.94
N SER A 127 -10.86 -13.72 -6.54
CA SER A 127 -11.36 -14.85 -7.31
C SER A 127 -10.83 -14.78 -8.74
N LYS A 128 -10.66 -15.95 -9.37
CA LYS A 128 -10.68 -16.06 -10.82
C LYS A 128 -12.12 -16.35 -11.21
N PHE A 129 -12.72 -15.47 -12.00
CA PHE A 129 -14.12 -15.63 -12.38
C PHE A 129 -14.19 -16.36 -13.71
N LYS A 130 -14.46 -17.66 -13.66
CA LYS A 130 -14.64 -18.55 -14.80
C LYS A 130 -15.98 -19.26 -14.66
N ILE A 131 -16.80 -19.29 -15.70
CA ILE A 131 -18.07 -20.01 -15.67
C ILE A 131 -17.91 -21.33 -16.43
N LEU A 132 -18.22 -22.44 -15.77
CA LEU A 132 -18.11 -23.79 -16.29
C LEU A 132 -19.49 -24.45 -16.40
N GLN A 133 -19.63 -25.38 -17.34
CA GLN A 133 -20.73 -26.35 -17.38
C GLN A 133 -20.09 -27.72 -17.59
N ASN A 134 -20.29 -28.64 -16.63
CA ASN A 134 -19.67 -29.96 -16.68
C ASN A 134 -18.15 -29.86 -16.92
N GLU A 135 -17.48 -28.97 -16.19
CA GLU A 135 -16.04 -28.67 -16.30
C GLU A 135 -15.59 -27.99 -17.62
N GLN A 136 -16.47 -27.77 -18.59
CA GLN A 136 -16.18 -27.11 -19.86
C GLN A 136 -16.47 -25.61 -19.81
N ASP A 137 -15.71 -24.83 -20.57
CA ASP A 137 -15.94 -23.40 -20.76
C ASP A 137 -17.23 -23.14 -21.56
N LEU A 138 -18.16 -22.41 -20.95
CA LEU A 138 -19.52 -22.20 -21.47
C LEU A 138 -19.64 -21.27 -22.67
N CYS A 139 -18.62 -20.48 -22.97
CA CYS A 139 -18.73 -19.36 -23.91
C CYS A 139 -18.99 -19.79 -25.37
N ASP A 140 -18.96 -21.09 -25.68
CA ASP A 140 -19.09 -21.65 -27.03
C ASP A 140 -20.43 -22.38 -27.28
N GLN A 141 -21.33 -22.46 -26.29
CA GLN A 141 -22.57 -23.24 -26.41
C GLN A 141 -23.82 -22.34 -26.42
N ASN A 142 -24.82 -22.70 -27.24
CA ASN A 142 -26.15 -22.07 -27.22
C ASN A 142 -26.87 -22.49 -25.94
N LEU A 143 -27.17 -21.52 -25.08
CA LEU A 143 -27.73 -21.77 -23.76
C LEU A 143 -29.23 -21.57 -23.74
N ASN A 144 -29.94 -22.62 -23.32
CA ASN A 144 -31.37 -22.56 -23.03
C ASN A 144 -31.57 -22.19 -21.56
N ASN A 145 -32.19 -21.02 -21.32
CA ASN A 145 -32.77 -20.50 -20.06
C ASN A 145 -32.23 -21.06 -18.73
N TYR A 146 -31.23 -20.38 -18.16
CA TYR A 146 -30.81 -20.60 -16.77
C TYR A 146 -31.37 -19.49 -15.87
N ASP A 147 -32.29 -19.84 -14.97
CA ASP A 147 -32.89 -18.93 -13.96
C ASP A 147 -32.13 -18.98 -12.61
N SER A 148 -30.93 -19.60 -12.57
CA SER A 148 -30.23 -19.84 -11.32
C SER A 148 -29.81 -18.57 -10.58
N TYR A 149 -29.74 -17.42 -11.26
CA TYR A 149 -29.15 -16.20 -10.69
C TYR A 149 -30.16 -15.06 -10.43
N SER A 150 -31.44 -15.23 -10.76
CA SER A 150 -32.48 -14.17 -10.64
C SER A 150 -32.71 -13.63 -9.23
N LYS A 151 -32.03 -14.20 -8.22
CA LYS A 151 -32.06 -13.82 -6.82
C LYS A 151 -30.93 -12.90 -6.38
N PHE A 152 -30.11 -12.35 -7.26
CA PHE A 152 -29.13 -11.33 -6.84
C PHE A 152 -29.74 -9.93 -6.79
N SER A 153 -29.70 -9.28 -5.63
CA SER A 153 -29.95 -7.83 -5.54
C SER A 153 -28.72 -7.03 -5.92
N ALA A 154 -27.55 -7.50 -5.50
CA ALA A 154 -26.29 -6.80 -5.76
C ALA A 154 -25.14 -7.79 -5.97
N ILE A 155 -24.21 -7.41 -6.84
CA ILE A 155 -22.98 -8.16 -7.07
C ILE A 155 -21.78 -7.23 -6.88
N LYS A 156 -20.80 -7.67 -6.09
CA LYS A 156 -19.56 -6.93 -5.85
C LYS A 156 -18.36 -7.79 -6.25
N PHE A 157 -17.47 -7.23 -7.06
CA PHE A 157 -16.19 -7.82 -7.42
C PHE A 157 -15.06 -6.98 -6.84
N ALA A 158 -14.10 -7.59 -6.17
CA ALA A 158 -12.93 -6.89 -5.62
C ALA A 158 -11.66 -7.67 -5.94
N LEU A 159 -10.77 -7.07 -6.73
CA LEU A 159 -9.48 -7.66 -7.13
C LEU A 159 -9.64 -9.04 -7.79
N VAL A 160 -10.69 -9.18 -8.61
CA VAL A 160 -11.04 -10.40 -9.34
C VAL A 160 -10.31 -10.46 -10.68
N THR A 161 -9.82 -11.63 -11.06
CA THR A 161 -9.21 -11.85 -12.38
C THR A 161 -10.22 -12.48 -13.32
N TYR A 162 -10.39 -11.87 -14.49
CA TYR A 162 -11.27 -12.32 -15.55
C TYR A 162 -10.42 -13.00 -16.62
N SER A 163 -10.90 -14.12 -17.16
CA SER A 163 -10.33 -14.62 -18.41
C SER A 163 -10.64 -13.62 -19.53
N LYS A 164 -9.70 -13.46 -20.47
CA LYS A 164 -10.01 -12.80 -21.74
C LYS A 164 -11.20 -13.51 -22.37
N ASN A 165 -12.24 -12.77 -22.76
CA ASN A 165 -13.52 -13.29 -23.27
C ASN A 165 -14.40 -14.00 -22.23
N THR A 166 -14.38 -13.57 -20.96
CA THR A 166 -15.36 -14.07 -19.97
C THR A 166 -16.77 -13.80 -20.47
N CYS A 167 -17.65 -14.80 -20.40
CA CYS A 167 -19.02 -14.66 -20.89
C CYS A 167 -19.83 -13.71 -19.99
N PRO A 168 -20.65 -12.81 -20.56
CA PRO A 168 -21.58 -11.99 -19.78
C PRO A 168 -22.77 -12.79 -19.25
N LEU A 169 -22.86 -14.10 -19.53
CA LEU A 169 -23.98 -14.98 -19.19
C LEU A 169 -24.41 -14.95 -17.72
N ILE A 170 -23.54 -14.55 -16.79
CA ILE A 170 -23.97 -14.34 -15.39
C ILE A 170 -25.08 -13.30 -15.32
N PHE A 171 -25.05 -12.29 -16.19
CA PHE A 171 -26.04 -11.23 -16.22
C PHE A 171 -27.32 -11.59 -16.96
N ASP A 172 -27.35 -12.67 -17.74
CA ASP A 172 -28.56 -13.03 -18.49
C ASP A 172 -29.74 -13.27 -17.53
N PHE A 173 -30.88 -12.64 -17.85
CA PHE A 173 -32.10 -12.67 -17.02
C PHE A 173 -31.95 -12.08 -15.61
N LEU A 174 -30.88 -11.33 -15.34
CA LEU A 174 -30.70 -10.67 -14.05
C LEU A 174 -31.33 -9.30 -13.99
N ILE A 175 -32.07 -9.07 -12.89
CA ILE A 175 -32.49 -7.74 -12.45
C ILE A 175 -31.70 -7.44 -11.19
N ILE A 176 -30.60 -6.70 -11.33
CA ILE A 176 -29.68 -6.35 -10.23
C ILE A 176 -29.84 -4.86 -9.95
N SER A 177 -30.03 -4.49 -8.68
CA SER A 177 -30.06 -3.07 -8.31
C SER A 177 -28.68 -2.44 -8.38
N GLU A 178 -27.62 -3.21 -8.09
CA GLU A 178 -26.26 -2.67 -7.91
C GLU A 178 -25.18 -3.66 -8.35
N LEU A 179 -24.28 -3.23 -9.24
CA LEU A 179 -23.08 -3.95 -9.63
C LEU A 179 -21.86 -3.12 -9.25
N ILE A 180 -20.94 -3.66 -8.45
CA ILE A 180 -19.79 -2.93 -7.92
C ILE A 180 -18.49 -3.60 -8.32
N PHE A 181 -17.53 -2.82 -8.81
CA PHE A 181 -16.17 -3.27 -9.10
C PHE A 181 -15.17 -2.48 -8.28
N TYR A 182 -14.36 -3.18 -7.49
CA TYR A 182 -13.25 -2.64 -6.73
C TYR A 182 -11.90 -3.06 -7.26
N GLY A 183 -10.98 -2.11 -7.17
CA GLY A 183 -9.58 -2.32 -7.47
C GLY A 183 -9.26 -2.25 -8.97
N ILE A 184 -10.01 -1.44 -9.73
CA ILE A 184 -9.75 -1.23 -11.16
C ILE A 184 -8.49 -0.37 -11.29
N SER A 185 -7.41 -0.94 -11.84
CA SER A 185 -6.14 -0.23 -12.11
C SER A 185 -5.64 -0.55 -13.52
N ASP A 186 -4.64 0.17 -14.05
CA ASP A 186 -4.13 -0.09 -15.41
C ASP A 186 -3.65 -1.54 -15.66
N ILE A 187 -3.07 -2.22 -14.67
CA ILE A 187 -2.69 -3.65 -14.71
C ILE A 187 -3.94 -4.51 -14.72
N PHE A 188 -4.93 -4.17 -13.90
CA PHE A 188 -6.22 -4.83 -13.95
C PHE A 188 -6.79 -4.69 -15.35
N ILE A 189 -6.85 -3.49 -15.94
CA ILE A 189 -7.36 -3.26 -17.29
C ILE A 189 -6.55 -4.02 -18.35
N LYS A 190 -5.21 -3.99 -18.27
CA LYS A 190 -4.34 -4.73 -19.20
C LYS A 190 -4.51 -6.24 -19.15
N LYS A 191 -4.95 -6.81 -18.01
CA LYS A 191 -5.17 -8.25 -17.82
C LYS A 191 -6.65 -8.66 -17.92
N ASN A 192 -7.53 -7.74 -17.57
CA ASN A 192 -8.98 -7.84 -17.44
C ASN A 192 -9.58 -6.59 -18.07
N ILE A 193 -9.77 -6.61 -19.38
CA ILE A 193 -10.78 -5.72 -19.94
C ILE A 193 -12.10 -6.25 -19.35
N LEU A 194 -12.97 -5.42 -18.79
CA LEU A 194 -14.38 -5.80 -18.57
C LEU A 194 -15.12 -6.01 -19.91
N GLY A 195 -14.38 -6.31 -20.98
CA GLY A 195 -14.84 -6.70 -22.28
C GLY A 195 -15.30 -8.14 -22.17
N PHE A 196 -16.58 -8.28 -21.90
CA PHE A 196 -17.27 -9.54 -22.07
C PHE A 196 -17.22 -9.93 -23.54
N ARG A 197 -17.28 -11.23 -23.82
CA ARG A 197 -17.41 -11.68 -25.21
C ARG A 197 -18.72 -11.13 -25.78
N ASN A 198 -18.65 -10.40 -26.89
CA ASN A 198 -19.86 -9.90 -27.55
C ASN A 198 -20.66 -11.11 -28.07
N LEU A 199 -21.86 -11.32 -27.52
CA LEU A 199 -22.74 -12.41 -27.92
C LEU A 199 -23.71 -11.85 -28.97
N GLU A 200 -23.39 -12.05 -30.25
CA GLU A 200 -24.11 -11.45 -31.39
C GLU A 200 -25.61 -11.83 -31.47
N ASN A 201 -26.08 -12.84 -30.71
CA ASN A 201 -27.42 -13.41 -30.84
C ASN A 201 -28.24 -13.52 -29.53
N THR A 202 -27.75 -13.04 -28.40
CA THR A 202 -28.52 -13.11 -27.15
C THR A 202 -29.48 -11.92 -27.06
N THR A 203 -30.79 -12.17 -27.01
CA THR A 203 -31.78 -11.18 -26.57
C THR A 203 -31.53 -10.93 -25.08
N GLN A 204 -30.64 -10.00 -24.80
CA GLN A 204 -30.16 -9.67 -23.46
C GLN A 204 -31.31 -9.04 -22.66
N ASN A 205 -31.97 -9.85 -21.86
CA ASN A 205 -33.03 -9.43 -20.93
C ASN A 205 -32.46 -9.25 -19.54
N TYR A 206 -31.51 -8.33 -19.35
CA TYR A 206 -31.04 -7.97 -18.01
C TYR A 206 -31.24 -6.49 -17.76
N GLN A 207 -31.35 -6.14 -16.49
CA GLN A 207 -31.53 -4.79 -16.01
C GLN A 207 -30.59 -4.57 -14.83
N ILE A 208 -29.57 -3.75 -15.05
CA ILE A 208 -28.65 -3.30 -14.01
C ILE A 208 -29.06 -1.88 -13.67
N SER A 209 -29.58 -1.63 -12.47
CA SER A 209 -30.02 -0.27 -12.12
C SER A 209 -28.82 0.66 -11.86
N SER A 210 -27.81 0.20 -11.13
CA SER A 210 -26.63 0.97 -10.76
C SER A 210 -25.32 0.22 -11.02
N LEU A 211 -24.31 0.92 -11.55
CA LEU A 211 -22.93 0.44 -11.71
C LEU A 211 -21.99 1.32 -10.88
N SER A 212 -21.24 0.73 -9.96
CA SER A 212 -20.25 1.41 -9.13
C SER A 212 -18.84 0.93 -9.45
N LEU A 213 -17.93 1.85 -9.77
CA LEU A 213 -16.56 1.60 -10.22
C LEU A 213 -15.58 2.28 -9.27
N HIS A 214 -14.83 1.51 -8.48
CA HIS A 214 -13.75 2.01 -7.64
C HIS A 214 -12.40 1.86 -8.36
N ILE A 215 -11.96 2.97 -8.94
CA ILE A 215 -10.80 3.09 -9.82
C ILE A 215 -9.60 3.62 -9.04
N PHE A 216 -8.46 2.99 -9.25
CA PHE A 216 -7.17 3.41 -8.71
C PHE A 216 -6.17 3.62 -9.82
N LYS A 217 -5.81 4.90 -10.03
CA LYS A 217 -4.80 5.34 -10.99
C LYS A 217 -5.04 4.70 -12.35
N SER A 218 -6.21 4.96 -12.91
CA SER A 218 -6.53 4.44 -14.23
C SER A 218 -7.29 5.44 -15.08
N LYS A 219 -7.25 5.19 -16.39
CA LYS A 219 -8.06 5.92 -17.35
C LYS A 219 -9.42 5.23 -17.45
N LEU A 220 -10.47 6.02 -17.43
CA LEU A 220 -11.78 5.54 -17.82
C LEU A 220 -11.82 5.56 -19.34
N THR A 221 -11.76 4.37 -19.94
CA THR A 221 -11.74 4.19 -21.40
C THR A 221 -13.02 3.49 -21.85
N ARG A 222 -13.33 3.59 -23.13
CA ARG A 222 -14.47 2.86 -23.70
C ARG A 222 -14.35 1.35 -23.52
N ASP A 223 -13.13 0.81 -23.55
CA ASP A 223 -12.89 -0.63 -23.34
C ASP A 223 -13.23 -1.09 -21.92
N LEU A 224 -13.20 -0.19 -20.93
CA LEU A 224 -13.51 -0.54 -19.55
C LEU A 224 -15.01 -0.71 -19.30
N ILE A 225 -15.87 -0.02 -20.06
CA ILE A 225 -17.32 -0.06 -19.87
C ILE A 225 -17.95 -0.58 -21.16
N ASP A 226 -18.39 -1.83 -21.17
CA ASP A 226 -19.08 -2.41 -22.32
C ASP A 226 -20.42 -1.70 -22.57
N HIS A 227 -20.50 -0.97 -23.68
CA HIS A 227 -21.67 -0.19 -24.07
C HIS A 227 -22.91 -1.05 -24.26
N ASN A 228 -22.75 -2.30 -24.70
CA ASN A 228 -23.88 -3.20 -24.89
C ASN A 228 -24.42 -3.66 -23.53
N LEU A 229 -23.50 -3.98 -22.59
CA LEU A 229 -23.85 -4.46 -21.26
C LEU A 229 -24.52 -3.39 -20.38
N PHE A 230 -24.10 -2.13 -20.50
CA PHE A 230 -24.49 -1.07 -19.56
C PHE A 230 -25.37 0.02 -20.19
N ASN A 231 -25.95 -0.23 -21.37
CA ASN A 231 -26.80 0.74 -22.07
C ASN A 231 -28.02 1.17 -21.24
N ASN A 232 -28.60 0.22 -20.49
CA ASN A 232 -29.80 0.43 -19.69
C ASN A 232 -29.51 0.82 -18.23
N THR A 233 -28.25 1.04 -17.86
CA THR A 233 -27.87 1.40 -16.50
C THR A 233 -28.34 2.81 -16.15
N GLU A 234 -29.10 2.96 -15.06
CA GLU A 234 -29.68 4.25 -14.67
C GLU A 234 -28.67 5.14 -13.94
N SER A 235 -27.82 4.56 -13.10
CA SER A 235 -26.81 5.31 -12.34
C SER A 235 -25.41 4.72 -12.46
N PHE A 236 -24.43 5.61 -12.64
CA PHE A 236 -23.01 5.28 -12.53
C PHE A 236 -22.46 5.96 -11.29
N GLU A 237 -21.75 5.23 -10.47
CA GLU A 237 -20.97 5.74 -9.36
C GLU A 237 -19.50 5.43 -9.67
N ILE A 238 -18.63 6.43 -9.63
CA ILE A 238 -17.23 6.29 -10.02
C ILE A 238 -16.38 6.90 -8.91
N ASN A 239 -15.74 6.02 -8.16
CA ASN A 239 -15.06 6.32 -6.93
C ASN A 239 -13.54 6.18 -7.12
N GLY A 240 -12.76 7.03 -6.44
CA GLY A 240 -11.31 6.90 -6.34
C GLY A 240 -10.51 7.83 -7.27
N LEU A 241 -9.34 7.37 -7.71
CA LEU A 241 -8.32 8.18 -8.38
C LEU A 241 -8.32 7.93 -9.89
N ILE A 242 -9.05 8.79 -10.62
CA ILE A 242 -9.17 8.74 -12.08
C ILE A 242 -8.11 9.64 -12.71
N VAL A 243 -7.31 9.12 -13.63
CA VAL A 243 -6.25 9.91 -14.29
C VAL A 243 -6.82 10.73 -15.44
N GLN A 244 -7.71 10.12 -16.23
CA GLN A 244 -8.29 10.70 -17.43
C GLN A 244 -9.60 9.97 -17.77
N ILE A 245 -10.57 10.69 -18.35
CA ILE A 245 -11.76 10.11 -18.97
C ILE A 245 -11.63 10.29 -20.48
N GLU A 246 -11.75 9.21 -21.26
CA GLU A 246 -11.78 9.30 -22.72
C GLU A 246 -13.10 9.90 -23.21
N SER A 247 -13.05 10.54 -24.37
CA SER A 247 -14.16 11.37 -24.84
C SER A 247 -15.40 10.59 -25.23
N ASP A 248 -15.24 9.31 -25.54
CA ASP A 248 -16.26 8.40 -26.06
C ASP A 248 -16.72 7.35 -25.03
N VAL A 249 -16.29 7.46 -23.77
CA VAL A 249 -16.64 6.51 -22.69
C VAL A 249 -18.15 6.34 -22.56
N PHE A 250 -18.88 7.47 -22.54
CA PHE A 250 -20.33 7.50 -22.35
C PHE A 250 -21.10 7.59 -23.67
N ASP A 251 -20.42 7.44 -24.82
CA ASP A 251 -21.10 7.43 -26.11
C ASP A 251 -22.13 6.28 -26.12
N LYS A 252 -23.32 6.56 -26.67
CA LYS A 252 -24.45 5.62 -26.75
C LYS A 252 -25.09 5.21 -25.42
N MET A 253 -24.45 5.48 -24.28
CA MET A 253 -25.05 5.25 -22.97
C MET A 253 -26.07 6.32 -22.62
N LYS A 254 -27.05 5.95 -21.78
CA LYS A 254 -28.07 6.87 -21.30
C LYS A 254 -28.26 6.81 -19.77
N PRO A 255 -27.18 6.96 -18.97
CA PRO A 255 -27.34 7.06 -17.53
C PRO A 255 -28.18 8.29 -17.17
N LYS A 256 -29.06 8.17 -16.19
CA LYS A 256 -29.75 9.32 -15.60
C LYS A 256 -28.84 10.07 -14.64
N VAL A 257 -27.98 9.34 -13.91
CA VAL A 257 -27.07 9.91 -12.90
C VAL A 257 -25.65 9.36 -13.08
N ILE A 258 -24.66 10.23 -12.97
CA ILE A 258 -23.24 9.88 -12.91
C ILE A 258 -22.64 10.59 -11.70
N HIS A 259 -22.29 9.84 -10.69
CA HIS A 259 -21.69 10.33 -9.47
C HIS A 259 -20.20 10.04 -9.48
N PHE A 260 -19.37 11.07 -9.47
CA PHE A 260 -17.93 10.97 -9.26
C PHE A 260 -17.60 11.32 -7.81
N GLN A 261 -16.98 10.38 -7.10
CA GLN A 261 -16.40 10.63 -5.79
C GLN A 261 -14.87 10.53 -5.90
N THR A 262 -14.18 11.67 -6.00
CA THR A 262 -12.73 11.70 -6.25
C THR A 262 -11.99 12.70 -5.37
N ASP A 263 -10.77 12.32 -4.99
CA ASP A 263 -9.84 13.20 -4.28
C ASP A 263 -9.22 14.29 -5.18
N ASP A 264 -9.19 14.09 -6.49
CA ASP A 264 -8.57 14.99 -7.46
C ASP A 264 -9.55 15.40 -8.56
N LEU A 265 -10.48 16.29 -8.24
CA LEU A 265 -11.46 16.77 -9.22
C LEU A 265 -10.80 17.40 -10.46
N LEU A 266 -9.58 17.95 -10.35
CA LEU A 266 -8.88 18.52 -11.50
C LEU A 266 -8.44 17.45 -12.50
N SER A 267 -8.16 16.23 -12.06
CA SER A 267 -7.77 15.14 -12.96
C SER A 267 -8.88 14.78 -13.94
N LEU A 268 -10.14 14.83 -13.50
CA LEU A 268 -11.33 14.61 -14.34
C LEU A 268 -11.46 15.60 -15.50
N PHE A 269 -10.86 16.79 -15.34
CA PHE A 269 -10.97 17.90 -16.27
C PHE A 269 -9.62 18.26 -16.93
N GLN A 270 -8.62 17.38 -16.83
CA GLN A 270 -7.29 17.60 -17.44
C GLN A 270 -7.35 17.83 -18.96
N ASP A 271 -8.34 17.25 -19.63
CA ASP A 271 -8.59 17.41 -21.06
C ASP A 271 -9.46 18.63 -21.40
N GLY A 272 -9.75 19.49 -20.41
CA GLY A 272 -10.68 20.61 -20.55
C GLY A 272 -12.15 20.25 -20.32
N GLY A 273 -12.46 19.02 -19.88
CA GLY A 273 -13.84 18.52 -19.77
C GLY A 273 -14.39 18.03 -21.10
N PHE A 274 -13.52 17.58 -22.01
CA PHE A 274 -13.91 17.24 -23.37
C PHE A 274 -14.83 16.01 -23.43
N TRP A 275 -14.73 15.08 -22.48
CA TRP A 275 -15.63 13.94 -22.34
C TRP A 275 -17.10 14.31 -22.13
N LEU A 276 -17.42 15.51 -21.63
CA LEU A 276 -18.79 16.01 -21.51
C LEU A 276 -19.47 16.21 -22.88
N ASN A 277 -18.71 16.19 -23.99
CA ASN A 277 -19.26 16.28 -25.34
C ASN A 277 -19.97 15.00 -25.81
N SER A 278 -19.74 13.86 -25.14
CA SER A 278 -20.42 12.58 -25.42
C SER A 278 -21.92 12.63 -25.12
N PHE A 279 -22.35 13.46 -24.17
CA PHE A 279 -23.76 13.58 -23.80
C PHE A 279 -24.59 14.23 -24.89
N GLN A 280 -25.84 13.79 -25.06
CA GLN A 280 -26.70 14.26 -26.13
C GLN A 280 -27.00 15.78 -26.04
N ILE A 281 -27.16 16.41 -27.20
CA ILE A 281 -27.65 17.80 -27.30
C ILE A 281 -29.13 17.80 -26.89
N ILE A 282 -29.54 18.82 -26.13
CA ILE A 282 -30.96 19.06 -25.85
C ILE A 282 -31.64 19.43 -27.18
N THR A 283 -32.25 18.47 -27.86
CA THR A 283 -33.01 18.73 -29.09
C THR A 283 -34.49 19.02 -28.79
N ASN A 284 -35.00 18.58 -27.64
CA ASN A 284 -36.36 18.87 -27.20
C ASN A 284 -36.41 19.21 -25.69
N PRO A 285 -36.42 20.50 -25.32
CA PRO A 285 -36.39 20.95 -23.93
C PRO A 285 -37.62 20.56 -23.09
N LEU A 286 -38.71 20.12 -23.73
CA LEU A 286 -39.97 19.81 -23.04
C LEU A 286 -40.01 18.39 -22.46
N LYS A 287 -39.12 17.48 -22.89
CA LYS A 287 -39.03 16.12 -22.32
C LYS A 287 -37.89 16.05 -21.31
N LEU A 288 -38.24 16.36 -20.05
CA LEU A 288 -37.36 16.35 -18.88
C LEU A 288 -36.78 14.97 -18.54
N GLU A 289 -37.27 13.89 -19.15
CA GLU A 289 -36.87 12.52 -18.82
C GLU A 289 -35.43 12.16 -19.24
N ASN A 290 -34.72 13.05 -19.94
CA ASN A 290 -33.43 12.77 -20.57
C ASN A 290 -32.26 13.67 -20.09
N PHE A 291 -32.33 14.27 -18.89
CA PHE A 291 -31.17 14.98 -18.36
C PHE A 291 -30.24 14.04 -17.57
N TYR A 292 -28.95 14.34 -17.64
CA TYR A 292 -27.88 13.65 -16.92
C TYR A 292 -27.53 14.46 -15.67
N GLU A 293 -27.66 13.91 -14.48
CA GLU A 293 -27.11 14.53 -13.27
C GLU A 293 -25.68 14.05 -13.04
N ILE A 294 -24.71 14.96 -13.06
CA ILE A 294 -23.30 14.72 -12.79
C ILE A 294 -23.00 15.26 -11.39
N ILE A 295 -22.90 14.37 -10.41
CA ILE A 295 -22.56 14.72 -9.04
C ILE A 295 -21.05 14.62 -8.89
N LEU A 296 -20.40 15.69 -8.47
CA LEU A 296 -18.97 15.75 -8.22
C LEU A 296 -18.72 15.96 -6.73
N ASP A 297 -18.41 14.87 -6.04
CA ASP A 297 -18.07 14.90 -4.64
C ASP A 297 -16.57 14.79 -4.44
N GLY A 298 -15.98 15.86 -3.92
CA GLY A 298 -14.62 15.85 -3.42
C GLY A 298 -14.62 15.49 -1.94
N TYR A 299 -13.76 14.59 -1.51
CA TYR A 299 -13.51 14.35 -0.06
C TYR A 299 -12.99 15.61 0.66
N LYS A 300 -12.56 16.63 -0.10
CA LYS A 300 -12.22 17.96 0.40
C LYS A 300 -12.97 19.04 -0.37
N PHE A 301 -13.33 20.11 0.34
CA PHE A 301 -13.85 21.33 -0.26
C PHE A 301 -12.86 21.86 -1.31
N PHE A 302 -13.17 21.63 -2.57
CA PHE A 302 -12.34 22.06 -3.68
C PHE A 302 -12.52 23.57 -3.87
N ASN A 303 -11.43 24.34 -3.82
CA ASN A 303 -11.51 25.78 -4.04
C ASN A 303 -11.43 26.09 -5.54
N LEU A 304 -12.58 26.36 -6.15
CA LEU A 304 -12.73 26.71 -7.56
C LEU A 304 -12.24 28.15 -7.84
N LYS A 305 -10.93 28.39 -7.72
CA LYS A 305 -10.30 29.66 -8.12
C LYS A 305 -10.21 29.78 -9.65
N ASP A 306 -10.12 31.01 -10.16
CA ASP A 306 -9.88 31.29 -11.59
C ASP A 306 -8.57 30.69 -12.13
N GLU A 307 -7.63 30.38 -11.24
CA GLU A 307 -6.45 29.55 -11.56
C GLU A 307 -6.83 28.15 -12.07
N ASN A 308 -8.07 27.71 -11.96
CA ASN A 308 -8.55 26.42 -12.48
C ASN A 308 -9.39 26.57 -13.75
N LEU A 309 -9.62 27.80 -14.22
CA LEU A 309 -10.52 28.11 -15.35
C LEU A 309 -10.26 27.26 -16.60
N CYS A 310 -8.99 27.05 -16.94
CA CYS A 310 -8.62 26.36 -18.18
C CYS A 310 -8.93 24.86 -18.17
N PHE A 311 -9.15 24.24 -17.01
CA PHE A 311 -9.61 22.85 -16.91
C PHE A 311 -11.05 22.69 -17.42
N PHE A 312 -11.81 23.77 -17.53
CA PHE A 312 -13.20 23.73 -17.99
C PHE A 312 -13.36 24.27 -19.43
N LYS A 313 -12.26 24.32 -20.19
CA LYS A 313 -12.22 24.96 -21.52
C LYS A 313 -13.20 24.38 -22.53
N HIS A 314 -13.43 23.08 -22.46
CA HIS A 314 -14.24 22.32 -23.39
C HIS A 314 -15.59 21.89 -22.82
N VAL A 315 -15.98 22.40 -21.64
CA VAL A 315 -17.30 22.16 -21.04
C VAL A 315 -18.38 22.74 -21.96
N PRO A 316 -19.25 21.91 -22.55
CA PRO A 316 -20.24 22.40 -23.49
C PRO A 316 -21.43 23.01 -22.76
N LEU A 317 -21.80 24.23 -23.12
CA LEU A 317 -22.88 24.98 -22.46
C LEU A 317 -24.29 24.50 -22.82
N ASN A 318 -24.45 23.86 -23.99
CA ASN A 318 -25.76 23.56 -24.60
C ASN A 318 -26.13 22.06 -24.55
N ARG A 319 -25.70 21.35 -23.51
CA ARG A 319 -25.94 19.91 -23.36
C ARG A 319 -26.87 19.62 -22.19
N ALA A 320 -27.48 18.43 -22.21
CA ALA A 320 -28.53 18.02 -21.29
C ALA A 320 -28.01 17.52 -19.94
N TYR A 321 -27.05 18.20 -19.30
CA TYR A 321 -26.52 17.72 -18.02
C TYR A 321 -26.49 18.81 -16.94
N LEU A 322 -26.55 18.36 -15.70
CA LEU A 322 -26.51 19.16 -14.48
C LEU A 322 -25.24 18.79 -13.71
N ILE A 323 -24.31 19.71 -13.50
CA ILE A 323 -23.13 19.43 -12.66
C ILE A 323 -23.42 19.89 -11.23
N SER A 324 -23.74 18.99 -10.32
CA SER A 324 -23.81 19.28 -8.89
C SER A 324 -22.44 19.05 -8.26
N ILE A 325 -22.00 19.95 -7.40
CA ILE A 325 -20.76 19.84 -6.65
C ILE A 325 -21.10 20.07 -5.19
N SER A 326 -20.62 19.21 -4.30
CA SER A 326 -20.79 19.41 -2.85
C SER A 326 -19.92 20.58 -2.38
N PHE A 327 -20.55 21.72 -2.06
CA PHE A 327 -19.87 22.92 -1.60
C PHE A 327 -20.08 23.18 -0.11
N ASN A 328 -19.08 23.81 0.52
CA ASN A 328 -19.33 24.61 1.71
C ASN A 328 -19.74 26.03 1.28
N TYR A 329 -21.03 26.26 1.13
CA TYR A 329 -21.59 27.48 0.54
C TYR A 329 -21.20 28.78 1.26
N ASN A 330 -20.78 28.71 2.53
CA ASN A 330 -20.52 29.89 3.34
C ASN A 330 -19.22 30.64 2.96
N THR A 331 -18.28 29.98 2.27
CA THR A 331 -16.90 30.49 2.14
C THR A 331 -16.50 31.00 0.76
N TYR A 332 -17.33 30.86 -0.27
CA TYR A 332 -16.89 31.12 -1.64
C TYR A 332 -17.26 32.50 -2.17
N GLU A 333 -16.27 33.15 -2.76
CA GLU A 333 -16.43 34.29 -3.65
C GLU A 333 -16.80 33.80 -5.05
N CYS A 334 -17.43 34.69 -5.82
CA CYS A 334 -17.78 34.37 -7.18
C CYS A 334 -16.56 34.33 -8.10
N THR A 335 -16.30 33.19 -8.73
CA THR A 335 -15.20 33.00 -9.67
C THR A 335 -15.73 32.67 -11.07
N CYS A 336 -14.90 32.89 -12.09
CA CYS A 336 -15.21 32.50 -13.46
C CYS A 336 -15.35 30.98 -13.59
N THR A 337 -14.53 30.21 -12.87
CA THR A 337 -14.64 28.75 -12.84
C THR A 337 -16.01 28.29 -12.35
N LEU A 338 -16.46 28.86 -11.23
CA LEU A 338 -17.76 28.55 -10.65
C LEU A 338 -18.91 28.99 -11.59
N SER A 339 -18.76 30.17 -12.23
CA SER A 339 -19.75 30.68 -13.18
C SER A 339 -19.91 29.80 -14.42
N ILE A 340 -18.81 29.23 -14.94
CA ILE A 340 -18.89 28.29 -16.08
C ILE A 340 -19.56 26.99 -15.67
N LEU A 341 -19.22 26.43 -14.52
CA LEU A 341 -19.88 25.22 -14.02
C LEU A 341 -21.38 25.43 -13.86
N PHE A 342 -21.78 26.57 -13.29
CA PHE A 342 -23.19 26.92 -13.10
C PHE A 342 -23.91 27.40 -14.37
N SER A 343 -23.19 27.79 -15.41
CA SER A 343 -23.82 28.25 -16.67
C SER A 343 -24.68 27.15 -17.33
N THR A 344 -24.34 25.88 -17.08
CA THR A 344 -25.15 24.72 -17.49
C THR A 344 -26.57 24.76 -16.91
N TYR A 345 -26.71 25.20 -15.65
CA TYR A 345 -28.01 25.38 -15.01
C TYR A 345 -28.81 26.53 -15.63
N PHE A 346 -28.13 27.61 -16.04
CA PHE A 346 -28.79 28.78 -16.61
C PHE A 346 -29.56 28.43 -17.88
N ASN A 347 -28.90 27.65 -18.75
CA ASN A 347 -29.52 27.20 -19.99
C ASN A 347 -30.73 26.30 -19.69
N LEU A 348 -30.64 25.37 -18.75
CA LEU A 348 -31.76 24.51 -18.34
C LEU A 348 -32.95 25.28 -17.73
N GLY A 349 -32.69 26.31 -16.92
CA GLY A 349 -33.72 27.12 -16.28
C GLY A 349 -34.60 27.89 -17.27
N ASN A 350 -34.06 28.26 -18.44
CA ASN A 350 -34.81 28.91 -19.51
C ASN A 350 -35.77 27.95 -20.24
N TYR A 351 -35.58 26.63 -20.09
CA TYR A 351 -36.33 25.61 -20.82
C TYR A 351 -37.51 25.02 -20.03
N SER A 352 -37.54 25.11 -18.70
CA SER A 352 -38.60 24.52 -17.87
C SER A 352 -38.89 25.27 -16.57
N ASN A 353 -40.18 25.54 -16.32
CA ASN A 353 -40.65 26.14 -15.05
C ASN A 353 -40.39 25.24 -13.83
N ASN A 354 -40.33 23.92 -14.00
CA ASN A 354 -40.01 23.00 -12.90
C ASN A 354 -38.53 23.12 -12.50
N PHE A 355 -37.63 23.23 -13.49
CA PHE A 355 -36.22 23.53 -13.22
C PHE A 355 -36.06 24.90 -12.58
N ARG A 356 -36.82 25.90 -13.04
CA ARG A 356 -36.82 27.22 -12.42
C ARG A 356 -37.17 27.13 -10.93
N THR A 357 -38.08 26.24 -10.53
CA THR A 357 -38.47 26.06 -9.11
C THR A 357 -37.39 25.35 -8.30
N TYR A 358 -36.84 24.24 -8.81
CA TYR A 358 -35.69 23.54 -8.18
C TYR A 358 -34.45 24.44 -8.08
N PHE A 359 -34.19 25.21 -9.13
CA PHE A 359 -33.14 26.20 -9.19
C PHE A 359 -33.39 27.37 -8.26
N THR A 360 -34.64 27.81 -8.11
CA THR A 360 -35.02 28.84 -7.12
C THR A 360 -34.74 28.31 -5.71
N TYR A 361 -35.00 27.04 -5.42
CA TYR A 361 -34.64 26.42 -4.14
C TYR A 361 -33.12 26.43 -3.89
N LEU A 362 -32.31 25.97 -4.86
CA LEU A 362 -30.85 25.98 -4.76
C LEU A 362 -30.24 27.39 -4.66
N THR A 363 -30.83 28.38 -5.33
CA THR A 363 -30.36 29.78 -5.33
C THR A 363 -30.88 30.59 -4.15
N TYR A 364 -32.04 30.24 -3.57
CA TYR A 364 -32.63 30.91 -2.42
C TYR A 364 -31.82 30.67 -1.15
N GLU A 365 -31.24 29.48 -0.99
CA GLU A 365 -30.28 29.24 0.10
C GLU A 365 -28.95 29.99 -0.09
N ASN A 366 -28.67 30.52 -1.29
CA ASN A 366 -27.34 31.04 -1.66
C ASN A 366 -27.41 32.38 -2.43
N LEU A 367 -27.77 33.47 -1.74
CA LEU A 367 -27.77 34.83 -2.31
C LEU A 367 -26.47 35.21 -3.05
N LYS A 368 -25.32 34.67 -2.62
CA LYS A 368 -24.01 34.88 -3.28
C LYS A 368 -23.92 34.23 -4.67
N MET A 369 -24.59 33.10 -4.90
CA MET A 369 -24.60 32.44 -6.21
C MET A 369 -25.34 33.24 -7.27
N LYS A 370 -26.35 34.03 -6.87
CA LYS A 370 -27.09 34.90 -7.80
C LYS A 370 -26.15 35.88 -8.52
N ASN A 371 -25.13 36.37 -7.82
CA ASN A 371 -24.13 37.29 -8.40
C ASN A 371 -23.22 36.60 -9.43
N CYS A 372 -22.98 35.28 -9.31
CA CYS A 372 -22.24 34.51 -10.32
C CYS A 372 -23.01 34.25 -11.59
N MET A 373 -24.32 34.47 -11.57
CA MET A 373 -25.19 34.16 -12.68
C MET A 373 -25.59 35.41 -13.46
N ASN A 374 -24.77 36.47 -13.37
CA ASN A 374 -24.88 37.62 -14.25
C ASN A 374 -24.32 37.27 -15.64
N TYR A 375 -25.15 37.40 -16.69
CA TYR A 375 -24.78 37.17 -18.08
C TYR A 375 -23.54 37.95 -18.54
N THR A 376 -23.37 39.19 -18.07
CA THR A 376 -22.19 39.99 -18.45
C THR A 376 -20.91 39.38 -17.89
N PHE A 377 -20.95 38.96 -16.62
CA PHE A 377 -19.83 38.28 -15.97
C PHE A 377 -19.52 36.93 -16.63
N LEU A 378 -20.54 36.13 -16.96
CA LEU A 378 -20.36 34.87 -17.66
C LEU A 378 -19.67 35.07 -19.02
N ASN A 379 -20.08 36.07 -19.81
CA ASN A 379 -19.45 36.37 -21.10
C ASN A 379 -17.98 36.77 -20.96
N GLU A 380 -17.64 37.58 -19.95
CA GLU A 380 -16.24 37.90 -19.63
C GLU A 380 -15.44 36.64 -19.29
N CYS A 381 -16.03 35.73 -18.52
CA CYS A 381 -15.41 34.46 -18.16
C CYS A 381 -15.21 33.55 -19.39
N LEU A 382 -16.18 33.49 -20.31
CA LEU A 382 -16.05 32.75 -21.57
C LEU A 382 -14.93 33.30 -22.46
N GLU A 383 -14.77 34.64 -22.53
CA GLU A 383 -13.65 35.26 -23.23
C GLU A 383 -12.30 34.93 -22.58
N LYS A 384 -12.23 34.87 -21.25
CA LYS A 384 -11.03 34.40 -20.54
C LYS A 384 -10.72 32.93 -20.84
N VAL A 385 -11.74 32.06 -20.89
CA VAL A 385 -11.59 30.64 -21.24
C VAL A 385 -11.05 30.45 -22.66
N LYS A 386 -11.55 31.22 -23.63
CA LYS A 386 -11.06 31.14 -25.02
C LYS A 386 -9.56 31.42 -25.13
N LYS A 387 -9.04 32.30 -24.28
CA LYS A 387 -7.60 32.67 -24.21
C LYS A 387 -6.74 31.66 -23.45
N CYS A 388 -7.33 30.69 -22.75
CA CYS A 388 -6.60 29.64 -22.04
C CYS A 388 -5.88 28.70 -23.01
N ASP A 389 -4.61 28.38 -22.71
CA ASP A 389 -3.90 27.24 -23.27
C ASP A 389 -3.74 26.16 -22.20
N ILE A 390 -4.19 24.94 -22.50
CA ILE A 390 -4.10 23.79 -21.58
C ILE A 390 -2.64 23.32 -21.46
N LYS A 391 -1.81 23.52 -22.50
CA LYS A 391 -0.45 22.97 -22.58
C LYS A 391 0.57 23.66 -21.65
N THR A 392 0.31 24.90 -21.23
CA THR A 392 1.30 25.76 -20.55
C THR A 392 1.19 25.78 -19.03
N ARG A 393 0.20 25.11 -18.43
CA ARG A 393 0.13 25.09 -16.96
C ARG A 393 1.13 24.09 -16.40
N ASN A 394 2.11 24.66 -15.68
CA ASN A 394 2.95 23.96 -14.71
C ASN A 394 2.13 22.87 -14.05
N LYS A 395 2.60 21.62 -14.12
CA LYS A 395 2.07 20.53 -13.31
C LYS A 395 1.93 21.08 -11.90
N ILE A 396 0.72 21.47 -11.52
CA ILE A 396 0.43 21.76 -10.13
C ILE A 396 0.83 20.44 -9.48
N TYR A 397 1.87 20.48 -8.65
CA TYR A 397 2.30 19.30 -7.90
C TYR A 397 1.17 19.03 -6.91
N SER A 398 0.12 18.36 -7.39
CA SER A 398 -0.93 17.83 -6.55
C SER A 398 -0.28 16.84 -5.60
N ASP A 399 -0.84 16.72 -4.40
CA ASP A 399 -0.47 15.68 -3.44
C ASP A 399 -0.35 14.29 -4.11
N TYR A 400 -1.12 14.08 -5.17
CA TYR A 400 -1.08 12.88 -6.01
C TYR A 400 0.25 12.66 -6.74
N ASN A 401 0.88 13.70 -7.31
CA ASN A 401 2.20 13.55 -7.93
C ASN A 401 3.26 13.09 -6.92
N LEU A 402 3.10 13.49 -5.66
CA LEU A 402 3.97 13.09 -4.57
C LEU A 402 3.70 11.63 -4.15
N LEU A 403 2.43 11.22 -4.09
CA LEU A 403 2.03 9.82 -3.90
C LEU A 403 2.61 8.94 -5.01
N ASP A 404 2.45 9.34 -6.28
CA ASP A 404 2.96 8.59 -7.42
C ASP A 404 4.50 8.50 -7.41
N PHE A 405 5.18 9.61 -7.10
CA PHE A 405 6.61 9.59 -6.88
C PHE A 405 7.00 8.61 -5.76
N SER A 406 6.25 8.59 -4.65
CA SER A 406 6.53 7.67 -3.54
C SER A 406 6.32 6.19 -3.90
N LEU A 407 5.32 5.86 -4.73
CA LEU A 407 5.09 4.50 -5.22
C LEU A 407 6.22 4.04 -6.15
N ASN A 408 6.70 4.93 -7.03
CA ASN A 408 7.88 4.65 -7.85
C ASN A 408 9.14 4.46 -6.98
N VAL A 409 9.32 5.30 -5.96
CA VAL A 409 10.41 5.15 -4.99
C VAL A 409 10.33 3.81 -4.28
N GLU A 410 9.15 3.37 -3.82
CA GLU A 410 8.98 2.05 -3.21
C GLU A 410 9.43 0.94 -4.16
N PHE A 411 8.92 0.92 -5.38
CA PHE A 411 9.25 -0.12 -6.36
C PHE A 411 10.76 -0.21 -6.63
N TYR A 412 11.40 0.93 -6.94
CA TYR A 412 12.82 0.95 -7.17
C TYR A 412 13.58 0.58 -5.89
N SER A 413 13.07 0.94 -4.72
CA SER A 413 13.69 0.58 -3.45
C SER A 413 13.68 -0.94 -3.21
N ILE A 414 12.59 -1.63 -3.56
CA ILE A 414 12.50 -3.09 -3.47
C ILE A 414 13.53 -3.75 -4.39
N ILE A 415 13.65 -3.31 -5.65
CA ILE A 415 14.62 -3.89 -6.59
C ILE A 415 16.07 -3.62 -6.15
N ILE A 416 16.37 -2.35 -5.86
CA ILE A 416 17.73 -1.92 -5.50
C ILE A 416 18.17 -2.55 -4.18
N SER A 417 17.27 -2.68 -3.20
CA SER A 417 17.59 -3.32 -1.92
C SER A 417 17.99 -4.79 -2.11
N GLN A 418 17.32 -5.58 -2.95
CA GLN A 418 17.70 -6.99 -3.19
C GLN A 418 19.09 -7.14 -3.80
N ILE A 419 19.47 -6.25 -4.72
CA ILE A 419 20.81 -6.21 -5.29
C ILE A 419 21.83 -5.90 -4.18
N ILE A 420 21.57 -4.88 -3.37
CA ILE A 420 22.48 -4.46 -2.30
C ILE A 420 22.58 -5.52 -1.19
N ILE A 421 21.49 -6.19 -0.84
CA ILE A 421 21.47 -7.29 0.13
C ILE A 421 22.39 -8.42 -0.36
N SER A 422 22.29 -8.77 -1.64
CA SER A 422 23.13 -9.82 -2.24
C SER A 422 24.61 -9.42 -2.23
N CYS A 423 24.93 -8.18 -2.62
CA CYS A 423 26.29 -7.63 -2.52
C CYS A 423 26.78 -7.54 -1.07
N GLY A 424 25.90 -7.17 -0.14
CA GLY A 424 26.16 -7.05 1.28
C GLY A 424 26.49 -8.40 1.93
N PHE A 425 25.73 -9.44 1.58
CA PHE A 425 25.98 -10.80 2.02
C PHE A 425 27.34 -11.29 1.52
N LEU A 426 27.63 -11.15 0.21
CA LEU A 426 28.88 -11.61 -0.39
C LEU A 426 30.09 -10.85 0.18
N SER A 427 30.00 -9.52 0.28
CA SER A 427 31.08 -8.68 0.82
C SER A 427 31.41 -9.02 2.27
N ASN A 428 30.39 -9.18 3.12
CA ASN A 428 30.62 -9.53 4.53
C ASN A 428 31.10 -10.99 4.69
N LEU A 429 30.67 -11.92 3.83
CA LEU A 429 31.20 -13.28 3.81
C LEU A 429 32.70 -13.29 3.45
N ILE A 430 33.09 -12.57 2.41
CA ILE A 430 34.50 -12.43 2.02
C ILE A 430 35.31 -11.78 3.16
N ASN A 431 34.77 -10.75 3.81
CA ASN A 431 35.39 -10.14 4.99
C ASN A 431 35.67 -11.19 6.07
N ILE A 432 34.69 -12.02 6.44
CA ILE A 432 34.90 -13.06 7.46
C ILE A 432 36.01 -14.02 7.06
N ILE A 433 36.03 -14.50 5.81
CA ILE A 433 37.06 -15.44 5.34
C ILE A 433 38.46 -14.81 5.42
N VAL A 434 38.61 -13.57 4.95
CA VAL A 434 39.90 -12.85 4.97
C VAL A 434 40.33 -12.52 6.41
N LEU A 435 39.42 -12.06 7.26
CA LEU A 435 39.74 -11.74 8.65
C LEU A 435 40.07 -13.00 9.46
N TYR A 436 39.38 -14.12 9.20
CA TYR A 436 39.62 -15.38 9.88
C TYR A 436 40.98 -16.00 9.49
N THR A 437 41.36 -15.92 8.21
CA THR A 437 42.70 -16.34 7.76
C THR A 437 43.79 -15.50 8.42
N GLY A 438 43.61 -14.18 8.51
CA GLY A 438 44.53 -13.29 9.23
C GLY A 438 44.56 -13.53 10.74
N TYR A 439 43.42 -13.86 11.35
CA TYR A 439 43.33 -14.19 12.77
C TYR A 439 44.11 -15.47 13.13
N ARG A 440 44.15 -16.45 12.21
CA ARG A 440 44.86 -17.73 12.40
C ARG A 440 46.37 -17.61 12.19
N ASP A 441 46.84 -16.60 11.47
CA ASP A 441 48.27 -16.42 11.18
C ASP A 441 49.05 -16.08 12.47
N LYS A 442 49.90 -17.02 12.90
CA LYS A 442 50.75 -16.90 14.10
C LYS A 442 51.77 -15.77 13.99
N ASN A 443 52.09 -15.31 12.78
CA ASN A 443 53.09 -14.27 12.54
C ASN A 443 52.57 -12.86 12.83
N LEU A 444 51.25 -12.65 12.89
CA LEU A 444 50.62 -11.40 13.35
C LEU A 444 50.64 -11.34 14.89
N LYS A 445 51.83 -11.22 15.48
CA LYS A 445 52.10 -11.41 16.93
C LYS A 445 51.53 -10.35 17.88
N LYS A 446 50.99 -9.21 17.41
CA LYS A 446 50.47 -8.18 18.33
C LYS A 446 49.10 -8.59 18.88
N GLU A 447 49.01 -8.84 20.17
CA GLU A 447 47.76 -9.26 20.84
C GLU A 447 46.61 -8.25 20.64
N THR A 448 46.94 -6.97 20.49
CA THR A 448 45.98 -5.88 20.21
C THR A 448 45.35 -5.97 18.82
N SER A 449 46.03 -6.51 17.80
CA SER A 449 45.43 -6.70 16.47
C SER A 449 44.40 -7.83 16.47
N LYS A 450 44.58 -8.85 17.31
CA LYS A 450 43.61 -9.95 17.46
C LYS A 450 42.26 -9.47 17.97
N GLY A 451 42.24 -8.51 18.91
CA GLY A 451 41.01 -7.90 19.41
C GLY A 451 40.23 -7.16 18.31
N LEU A 452 40.95 -6.37 17.50
CA LEU A 452 40.37 -5.66 16.35
C LEU A 452 39.80 -6.63 15.31
N TYR A 453 40.51 -7.72 14.98
CA TYR A 453 40.00 -8.74 14.05
C TYR A 453 38.72 -9.41 14.56
N LYS A 454 38.65 -9.74 15.86
CA LYS A 454 37.42 -10.30 16.46
C LYS A 454 36.23 -9.34 16.32
N LEU A 455 36.45 -8.04 16.59
CA LEU A 455 35.44 -7.00 16.41
C LEU A 455 34.97 -6.88 14.96
N MET A 456 35.90 -6.88 14.00
CA MET A 456 35.56 -6.80 12.57
C MET A 456 34.81 -8.05 12.07
N ILE A 457 35.16 -9.24 12.57
CA ILE A 457 34.44 -10.49 12.28
C ILE A 457 33.03 -10.41 12.87
N LEU A 458 32.89 -9.95 14.11
CA LEU A 458 31.59 -9.79 14.79
C LEU A 458 30.68 -8.82 14.01
N ASN A 459 31.20 -7.68 13.60
CA ASN A 459 30.48 -6.73 12.75
C ASN A 459 30.04 -7.36 11.42
N SER A 460 30.93 -8.10 10.76
CA SER A 460 30.63 -8.76 9.48
C SER A 460 29.57 -9.85 9.64
N LEU A 461 29.62 -10.64 10.73
CA LEU A 461 28.62 -11.65 11.06
C LEU A 461 27.25 -11.01 11.34
N THR A 462 27.23 -9.92 12.11
CA THR A 462 26.02 -9.13 12.39
C THR A 462 25.37 -8.67 11.09
N ASN A 463 26.17 -8.11 10.18
CA ASN A 463 25.69 -7.65 8.88
C ASN A 463 25.16 -8.80 8.02
N ILE A 464 25.80 -9.98 8.02
CA ILE A 464 25.27 -11.16 7.30
C ILE A 464 23.89 -11.55 7.81
N ILE A 465 23.71 -11.64 9.14
CA ILE A 465 22.41 -11.98 9.73
C ILE A 465 21.38 -10.91 9.39
N TYR A 466 21.77 -9.63 9.44
CA TYR A 466 20.92 -8.50 9.06
C TYR A 466 20.47 -8.60 7.60
N PHE A 467 21.40 -8.78 6.65
CA PHE A 467 21.09 -8.96 5.23
C PHE A 467 20.23 -10.19 4.96
N PHE A 468 20.48 -11.30 5.67
CA PHE A 468 19.68 -12.51 5.54
C PHE A 468 18.23 -12.31 6.01
N ILE A 469 18.02 -11.65 7.14
CA ILE A 469 16.65 -11.34 7.61
C ILE A 469 15.97 -10.38 6.63
N TYR A 470 16.69 -9.35 6.17
CA TYR A 470 16.14 -8.33 5.28
C TYR A 470 15.84 -8.87 3.88
N SER A 471 16.44 -9.97 3.42
CA SER A 471 16.08 -10.60 2.14
C SER A 471 14.63 -11.11 2.12
N PHE A 472 14.09 -11.53 3.27
CA PHE A 472 12.71 -11.97 3.43
C PHE A 472 11.70 -10.83 3.51
N HIS A 473 12.16 -9.58 3.57
CA HIS A 473 11.29 -8.39 3.57
C HIS A 473 10.32 -8.39 2.37
N ILE A 474 10.76 -8.89 1.21
CA ILE A 474 9.97 -8.95 -0.03
C ILE A 474 8.69 -9.80 0.08
N ILE A 475 8.66 -10.79 0.99
CA ILE A 475 7.47 -11.64 1.20
C ILE A 475 6.30 -10.80 1.71
N ASN A 476 6.61 -9.75 2.47
CA ASN A 476 5.68 -8.85 3.12
C ASN A 476 5.48 -7.54 2.35
N ARG A 477 5.69 -7.56 1.03
CA ARG A 477 5.46 -6.39 0.19
C ARG A 477 4.48 -6.67 -0.95
N CYS A 478 3.72 -5.62 -1.25
CA CYS A 478 2.98 -5.48 -2.49
C CYS A 478 3.74 -4.52 -3.40
N VAL A 479 3.67 -4.75 -4.71
CA VAL A 479 4.23 -3.85 -5.71
C VAL A 479 3.07 -3.22 -6.47
N GLU A 480 3.01 -1.89 -6.52
CA GLU A 480 1.86 -1.16 -7.09
C GLU A 480 2.13 -0.51 -8.47
N ILE A 481 3.27 -0.75 -9.13
CA ILE A 481 3.53 -0.08 -10.43
C ILE A 481 2.53 -0.53 -11.48
N ASN A 482 1.65 0.40 -11.88
CA ASN A 482 0.51 0.21 -12.76
C ASN A 482 -0.59 -0.70 -12.17
N GLY A 483 -0.53 -1.07 -10.89
CA GLY A 483 -1.50 -1.92 -10.22
C GLY A 483 -0.86 -2.90 -9.25
N ILE A 484 -1.67 -3.57 -8.45
CA ILE A 484 -1.20 -4.17 -7.21
C ILE A 484 -0.90 -5.66 -7.38
N TYR A 485 0.37 -6.02 -7.21
CA TYR A 485 0.81 -7.38 -7.06
C TYR A 485 1.23 -7.63 -5.61
N CYS A 486 0.33 -8.26 -4.86
CA CYS A 486 0.63 -8.77 -3.52
C CYS A 486 0.87 -10.28 -3.60
N SER A 487 1.85 -10.78 -2.84
CA SER A 487 1.95 -12.23 -2.62
C SER A 487 0.73 -12.73 -1.83
N VAL A 488 0.32 -14.00 -2.00
CA VAL A 488 -0.73 -14.58 -1.15
C VAL A 488 -0.28 -14.62 0.32
N ILE A 489 1.03 -14.75 0.55
CA ILE A 489 1.64 -14.84 1.87
C ILE A 489 1.57 -13.50 2.62
N TYR A 490 1.68 -12.38 1.92
CA TYR A 490 1.60 -11.01 2.46
C TYR A 490 0.40 -10.78 3.39
N LYS A 491 -0.76 -11.33 3.03
CA LYS A 491 -2.01 -11.16 3.78
C LYS A 491 -2.08 -12.02 5.03
N ASN A 492 -1.24 -13.04 5.14
CA ASN A 492 -1.25 -13.93 6.29
C ASN A 492 -0.75 -13.17 7.52
N LYS A 493 -1.53 -13.18 8.61
CA LYS A 493 -1.14 -12.58 9.90
C LYS A 493 0.21 -13.08 10.40
N ILE A 494 0.57 -14.35 10.13
CA ILE A 494 1.89 -14.91 10.46
C ILE A 494 3.00 -14.16 9.72
N SER A 495 2.81 -13.87 8.43
CA SER A 495 3.77 -13.12 7.62
C SER A 495 3.91 -11.69 8.13
N GLN A 496 2.80 -11.06 8.49
CA GLN A 496 2.80 -9.72 9.09
C GLN A 496 3.52 -9.70 10.45
N PHE A 497 3.29 -10.69 11.32
CA PHE A 497 4.07 -10.81 12.56
C PHE A 497 5.55 -11.09 12.30
N PHE A 498 5.88 -11.88 11.27
CA PHE A 498 7.27 -12.09 10.87
C PHE A 498 7.94 -10.77 10.47
N MET A 499 7.26 -9.93 9.69
CA MET A 499 7.75 -8.60 9.35
C MET A 499 8.00 -7.74 10.60
N ILE A 500 7.05 -7.70 11.54
CA ILE A 500 7.19 -6.90 12.77
C ILE A 500 8.34 -7.40 13.64
N TYR A 501 8.36 -8.69 13.98
CA TYR A 501 9.31 -9.22 14.97
C TYR A 501 10.70 -9.46 14.41
N PHE A 502 10.80 -10.01 13.20
CA PHE A 502 12.11 -10.37 12.62
C PHE A 502 12.68 -9.24 11.80
N VAL A 503 11.91 -8.72 10.84
CA VAL A 503 12.45 -7.74 9.88
C VAL A 503 12.63 -6.38 10.54
N GLU A 504 11.63 -5.88 11.24
CA GLU A 504 11.64 -4.54 11.84
C GLU A 504 12.36 -4.53 13.18
N TYR A 505 11.91 -5.35 14.14
CA TYR A 505 12.45 -5.34 15.50
C TYR A 505 13.85 -5.96 15.58
N LEU A 506 14.02 -7.23 15.21
CA LEU A 506 15.34 -7.88 15.23
C LEU A 506 16.30 -7.25 14.22
N GLY A 507 15.81 -6.82 13.05
CA GLY A 507 16.61 -6.05 12.10
C GLY A 507 17.16 -4.75 12.70
N SER A 508 16.34 -3.99 13.42
CA SER A 508 16.77 -2.76 14.11
C SER A 508 17.78 -3.03 15.23
N ILE A 509 17.61 -4.12 16.00
CA ILE A 509 18.59 -4.59 17.00
C ILE A 509 19.94 -4.86 16.34
N LEU A 510 19.96 -5.57 15.20
CA LEU A 510 21.19 -5.91 14.48
C LEU A 510 21.84 -4.67 13.85
N LYS A 511 21.06 -3.74 13.31
CA LYS A 511 21.53 -2.45 12.78
C LYS A 511 22.21 -1.62 13.88
N PHE A 512 21.58 -1.53 15.04
CA PHE A 512 22.15 -0.84 16.21
C PHE A 512 23.44 -1.53 16.67
N TRP A 513 23.43 -2.86 16.74
CA TRP A 513 24.60 -3.63 17.16
C TRP A 513 25.77 -3.50 16.17
N SER A 514 25.50 -3.52 14.87
CA SER A 514 26.48 -3.22 13.82
C SER A 514 27.13 -1.85 14.03
N SER A 515 26.32 -0.81 14.27
CA SER A 515 26.79 0.54 14.55
C SER A 515 27.68 0.63 15.80
N LEU A 516 27.29 -0.04 16.90
CA LEU A 516 28.11 -0.12 18.11
C LEU A 516 29.42 -0.86 17.90
N THR A 517 29.42 -1.98 17.16
CA THR A 517 30.66 -2.69 16.83
C THR A 517 31.57 -1.84 15.95
N MET A 518 31.01 -1.03 15.04
CA MET A 518 31.77 -0.04 14.26
C MET A 518 32.39 1.05 15.12
N ILE A 519 31.65 1.58 16.11
CA ILE A 519 32.21 2.52 17.11
C ILE A 519 33.37 1.86 17.87
N ALA A 520 33.20 0.62 18.34
CA ALA A 520 34.26 -0.12 19.02
C ALA A 520 35.49 -0.34 18.12
N ILE A 521 35.30 -0.63 16.82
CA ILE A 521 36.36 -0.72 15.82
C ILE A 521 37.09 0.62 15.68
N SER A 522 36.36 1.74 15.59
CA SER A 522 36.96 3.09 15.48
C SER A 522 37.72 3.48 16.75
N VAL A 523 37.18 3.21 17.94
CA VAL A 523 37.90 3.42 19.22
C VAL A 523 39.17 2.58 19.29
N ALA A 524 39.10 1.30 18.90
CA ALA A 524 40.26 0.42 18.88
C ALA A 524 41.34 0.94 17.91
N ARG A 525 40.96 1.44 16.73
CA ARG A 525 41.89 2.07 15.78
C ARG A 525 42.51 3.36 16.33
N LEU A 526 41.70 4.22 16.93
CA LEU A 526 42.18 5.47 17.52
C LEU A 526 43.18 5.20 18.64
N SER A 527 42.90 4.22 19.50
CA SER A 527 43.82 3.82 20.57
C SER A 527 45.17 3.33 20.00
N PHE A 528 45.15 2.58 18.90
CA PHE A 528 46.36 2.10 18.21
C PHE A 528 47.18 3.26 17.63
N LEU A 529 46.52 4.31 17.12
CA LEU A 529 47.17 5.49 16.56
C LEU A 529 47.73 6.44 17.62
N SER A 530 47.07 6.53 18.78
CA SER A 530 47.38 7.51 19.82
C SER A 530 48.58 7.13 20.71
N SER A 531 49.19 5.96 20.51
CA SER A 531 50.24 5.34 21.34
C SER A 531 49.94 5.21 22.85
N LYS A 532 48.77 5.66 23.32
CA LYS A 532 48.31 5.53 24.70
C LYS A 532 47.78 4.11 24.93
N ASN A 533 48.24 3.48 26.01
CA ASN A 533 47.85 2.13 26.46
C ASN A 533 46.39 2.03 27.00
N CYS A 534 45.42 2.76 26.43
CA CYS A 534 44.04 2.79 26.92
C CYS A 534 43.30 1.43 26.86
N LEU A 535 43.78 0.45 26.09
CA LEU A 535 43.09 -0.83 25.87
C LEU A 535 43.50 -1.98 26.83
N LYS A 536 44.20 -1.71 27.94
CA LYS A 536 44.61 -2.80 28.86
C LYS A 536 43.45 -3.49 29.60
N GLU A 537 42.22 -2.97 29.57
CA GLU A 537 41.07 -3.56 30.26
C GLU A 537 40.30 -4.60 29.41
N LYS A 538 40.91 -5.77 29.15
CA LYS A 538 40.22 -6.88 28.46
C LYS A 538 38.98 -7.41 29.22
N LYS A 539 38.97 -7.30 30.56
CA LYS A 539 37.91 -7.88 31.41
C LYS A 539 36.54 -7.21 31.23
N ASN A 540 36.52 -5.96 30.75
CA ASN A 540 35.28 -5.18 30.61
C ASN A 540 34.61 -5.31 29.22
N PHE A 541 35.30 -5.83 28.21
CA PHE A 541 34.76 -5.84 26.84
C PHE A 541 33.55 -6.79 26.65
N ARG A 542 33.55 -7.97 27.30
CA ARG A 542 32.41 -8.90 27.23
C ARG A 542 31.17 -8.32 27.92
N SER A 543 31.35 -7.70 29.09
CA SER A 543 30.26 -7.05 29.82
C SER A 543 29.68 -5.88 29.03
N TRP A 544 30.54 -5.09 28.38
CA TRP A 544 30.09 -4.01 27.49
C TRP A 544 29.26 -4.54 26.32
N LEU A 545 29.67 -5.63 25.66
CA LEU A 545 28.88 -6.24 24.58
C LEU A 545 27.51 -6.74 25.03
N LEU A 546 27.42 -7.35 26.23
CA LEU A 546 26.14 -7.81 26.80
C LEU A 546 25.22 -6.64 27.16
N LEU A 547 25.77 -5.58 27.76
CA LEU A 547 25.01 -4.38 28.10
C LEU A 547 24.54 -3.65 26.84
N ALA A 548 25.39 -3.56 25.82
CA ALA A 548 25.04 -3.04 24.50
C ALA A 548 23.90 -3.81 23.84
N LEU A 549 23.92 -5.15 23.93
CA LEU A 549 22.83 -6.01 23.42
C LEU A 549 21.54 -5.82 24.21
N PHE A 550 21.61 -5.75 25.53
CA PHE A 550 20.42 -5.49 26.35
C PHE A 550 19.82 -4.12 26.03
N TYR A 551 20.66 -3.09 25.92
CA TYR A 551 20.23 -1.75 25.55
C TYR A 551 19.61 -1.72 24.15
N SER A 552 20.18 -2.45 23.18
CA SER A 552 19.64 -2.52 21.82
C SER A 552 18.27 -3.20 21.76
N ILE A 553 18.03 -4.22 22.58
CA ILE A 553 16.72 -4.87 22.75
C ILE A 553 15.72 -3.84 23.29
N VAL A 554 16.04 -3.19 24.40
CA VAL A 554 15.12 -2.25 25.07
C VAL A 554 14.77 -1.06 24.19
N ILE A 555 15.77 -0.46 23.53
CA ILE A 555 15.55 0.78 22.77
C ILE A 555 14.72 0.58 21.50
N ASN A 556 14.75 -0.63 20.93
CA ASN A 556 14.00 -0.97 19.73
C ASN A 556 12.62 -1.56 20.01
N LEU A 557 12.18 -1.64 21.28
CA LEU A 557 10.86 -2.17 21.62
C LEU A 557 9.72 -1.39 20.95
N ASP A 558 9.92 -0.11 20.61
CA ASP A 558 8.94 0.69 19.86
C ASP A 558 8.49 -0.02 18.57
N LYS A 559 9.41 -0.66 17.84
CA LYS A 559 9.11 -1.30 16.54
C LYS A 559 8.02 -2.36 16.61
N VAL A 560 7.86 -3.02 17.76
CA VAL A 560 6.83 -4.04 17.97
C VAL A 560 5.43 -3.42 18.08
N PHE A 561 5.33 -2.23 18.65
CA PHE A 561 4.04 -1.61 19.00
C PHE A 561 3.55 -0.58 17.98
N VAL A 562 4.43 -0.21 17.05
CA VAL A 562 4.24 0.96 16.19
C VAL A 562 3.81 0.59 14.76
N ILE A 563 3.72 -0.72 14.48
CA ILE A 563 3.26 -1.26 13.20
C ILE A 563 1.92 -1.95 13.42
N PHE A 564 0.91 -1.57 12.64
CA PHE A 564 -0.40 -2.21 12.68
C PHE A 564 -0.41 -3.51 11.89
N VAL A 565 -1.04 -4.53 12.46
CA VAL A 565 -1.43 -5.74 11.73
C VAL A 565 -2.79 -5.47 11.12
N ASN A 566 -2.97 -5.84 9.85
CA ASN A 566 -4.25 -5.67 9.20
C ASN A 566 -5.27 -6.65 9.80
N ASP A 567 -6.30 -6.09 10.44
CA ASP A 567 -7.42 -6.88 10.95
C ASP A 567 -8.34 -7.32 9.82
N ASN A 568 -8.53 -6.42 8.85
CA ASN A 568 -9.31 -6.68 7.67
C ASN A 568 -8.45 -7.49 6.69
N GLU A 569 -8.80 -8.76 6.56
CA GLU A 569 -8.26 -9.62 5.50
C GLU A 569 -8.72 -9.17 4.10
N TYR A 570 -9.74 -8.30 4.06
CA TYR A 570 -10.34 -7.74 2.86
C TYR A 570 -9.80 -6.33 2.61
N VAL A 571 -9.04 -6.15 1.54
CA VAL A 571 -8.81 -4.81 0.95
C VAL A 571 -10.07 -4.49 0.14
N LEU A 572 -11.02 -3.82 0.79
CA LEU A 572 -12.28 -3.42 0.18
C LEU A 572 -12.13 -2.13 -0.63
N ASP A 573 -11.34 -1.17 -0.14
CA ASP A 573 -11.17 0.13 -0.76
C ASP A 573 -9.71 0.56 -0.63
N PHE A 574 -9.11 1.10 -1.69
CA PHE A 574 -7.71 1.54 -1.66
C PHE A 574 -7.49 2.75 -0.78
N ASP A 575 -8.50 3.63 -0.72
CA ASP A 575 -8.45 4.85 0.09
C ASP A 575 -8.57 4.54 1.59
N PHE A 576 -9.08 3.36 1.95
CA PHE A 576 -9.27 2.91 3.35
C PHE A 576 -8.48 1.66 3.73
N SER A 577 -7.78 1.02 2.80
CA SER A 577 -6.87 -0.07 3.15
C SER A 577 -5.62 0.53 3.77
N ASN A 578 -5.52 0.44 5.09
CA ASN A 578 -4.22 0.54 5.75
C ASN A 578 -3.41 -0.67 5.26
N GLU A 579 -2.61 -0.51 4.21
CA GLU A 579 -1.78 -1.60 3.71
C GLU A 579 -0.60 -1.83 4.65
N PHE A 580 -0.33 -3.10 4.92
CA PHE A 580 0.73 -3.53 5.79
C PHE A 580 2.11 -3.42 5.09
N PRO A 581 3.19 -3.06 5.78
CA PRO A 581 3.22 -2.45 7.10
C PRO A 581 3.02 -0.93 6.99
N ASP A 582 1.99 -0.40 7.63
CA ASP A 582 1.93 1.04 7.92
C ASP A 582 2.87 1.34 9.09
N ARG A 583 4.07 1.85 8.78
CA ARG A 583 5.12 2.08 9.77
C ARG A 583 4.88 3.41 10.47
N ASN A 584 4.95 3.42 11.81
CA ASN A 584 5.00 4.65 12.60
C ASN A 584 3.75 5.51 12.48
N SER A 585 2.61 4.83 12.55
CA SER A 585 1.25 5.34 12.50
C SER A 585 0.83 6.16 13.72
N PHE A 586 1.74 6.78 14.49
CA PHE A 586 1.33 7.61 15.63
C PHE A 586 0.37 8.73 15.18
N ILE A 587 -0.92 8.54 15.47
CA ILE A 587 -1.95 9.54 15.24
C ILE A 587 -1.93 10.48 16.45
N ASN A 588 -1.81 11.78 16.20
CA ASN A 588 -1.72 12.90 17.18
C ASN A 588 -2.81 12.97 18.27
N LYS A 589 -3.66 11.96 18.45
CA LYS A 589 -4.53 11.80 19.61
C LYS A 589 -3.74 11.15 20.74
N LEU A 590 -2.97 11.97 21.47
CA LEU A 590 -2.43 11.62 22.79
C LEU A 590 -3.61 11.35 23.74
N THR A 591 -4.16 10.14 23.73
CA THR A 591 -5.14 9.73 24.75
C THR A 591 -4.43 8.86 25.76
N ILE A 592 -4.41 9.30 27.01
CA ILE A 592 -4.02 8.47 28.15
C ILE A 592 -4.78 7.14 28.05
N ILE A 593 -4.04 6.02 28.11
CA ILE A 593 -4.56 4.66 27.97
C ILE A 593 -5.74 4.48 28.93
N ARG A 594 -6.98 4.66 28.45
CA ARG A 594 -8.18 4.23 29.16
C ARG A 594 -8.29 2.74 28.89
N GLY A 595 -8.22 1.93 29.95
CA GLY A 595 -8.07 0.47 29.93
C GLY A 595 -9.17 -0.28 29.15
N GLY A 596 -9.10 -0.25 27.82
CA GLY A 596 -9.78 -1.16 26.93
C GLY A 596 -8.96 -2.43 26.75
N ARG A 597 -9.61 -3.59 26.82
CA ARG A 597 -8.98 -4.93 26.86
C ARG A 597 -8.19 -5.36 25.62
N ASN A 598 -8.05 -4.50 24.61
CA ASN A 598 -7.28 -4.81 23.40
C ASN A 598 -6.01 -3.94 23.31
N LEU A 599 -5.01 -4.28 24.13
CA LEU A 599 -3.63 -3.73 24.05
C LEU A 599 -3.01 -3.84 22.64
N LYS A 600 -3.58 -4.66 21.76
CA LYS A 600 -3.14 -4.88 20.38
C LYS A 600 -3.34 -3.68 19.43
N TYR A 601 -4.13 -2.66 19.80
CA TYR A 601 -4.61 -1.62 18.86
C TYR A 601 -4.30 -0.17 19.22
N HIS A 602 -3.45 0.10 20.21
CA HIS A 602 -3.32 1.47 20.76
C HIS A 602 -1.91 2.04 20.78
N GLY A 603 -0.97 1.48 20.03
CA GLY A 603 0.36 2.07 19.81
C GLY A 603 0.26 3.56 19.45
N GLU A 604 -0.64 3.85 18.51
CA GLU A 604 -1.07 5.16 18.04
C GLU A 604 -1.28 6.24 19.11
N LYS A 605 -1.85 5.86 20.26
CA LYS A 605 -2.35 6.80 21.27
C LYS A 605 -1.49 6.82 22.54
N SER A 606 -0.52 5.92 22.63
CA SER A 606 0.32 5.77 23.83
C SER A 606 1.47 6.76 23.81
N ILE A 607 1.46 7.69 24.77
CA ILE A 607 2.58 8.62 24.98
C ILE A 607 3.90 7.88 25.28
N ILE A 608 3.82 6.69 25.91
CA ILE A 608 5.00 5.88 26.25
C ILE A 608 5.68 5.39 24.97
N PHE A 609 4.92 4.81 24.04
CA PHE A 609 5.49 4.32 22.78
C PHE A 609 5.98 5.45 21.90
N TYR A 610 5.30 6.60 21.92
CA TYR A 610 5.77 7.79 21.23
C TYR A 610 7.10 8.30 21.82
N VAL A 611 7.24 8.37 23.14
CA VAL A 611 8.51 8.73 23.80
C VAL A 611 9.61 7.72 23.47
N LEU A 612 9.31 6.42 23.48
CA LEU A 612 10.26 5.38 23.07
C LEU A 612 10.68 5.52 21.60
N TYR A 613 9.75 5.86 20.70
CA TYR A 613 10.06 6.13 19.29
C TYR A 613 10.98 7.34 19.13
N VAL A 614 10.68 8.46 19.80
CA VAL A 614 11.54 9.66 19.80
C VAL A 614 12.91 9.32 20.37
N PHE A 615 12.96 8.59 21.48
CA PHE A 615 14.20 8.18 22.12
C PHE A 615 15.04 7.28 21.20
N ASN A 616 14.41 6.27 20.57
CA ASN A 616 15.05 5.40 19.58
C ASN A 616 15.65 6.23 18.44
N PHE A 617 14.88 7.13 17.84
CA PHE A 617 15.37 8.01 16.77
C PHE A 617 16.58 8.85 17.22
N CYS A 618 16.50 9.50 18.38
CA CYS A 618 17.61 10.28 18.91
C CYS A 618 18.86 9.45 19.18
N THR A 619 18.73 8.26 19.76
CA THR A 619 19.90 7.44 20.10
C THR A 619 20.49 6.75 18.88
N ASN A 620 19.65 6.10 18.08
CA ASN A 620 20.07 5.20 17.02
C ASN A 620 20.54 5.98 15.80
N ASP A 621 19.82 7.06 15.45
CA ASP A 621 20.11 7.82 14.24
C ASP A 621 21.02 9.03 14.53
N ILE A 622 20.79 9.79 15.61
CA ILE A 622 21.56 11.02 15.88
C ILE A 622 22.82 10.73 16.72
N VAL A 623 22.68 10.15 17.91
CA VAL A 623 23.80 10.00 18.86
C VAL A 623 24.86 9.04 18.32
N LEU A 624 24.47 7.85 17.85
CA LEU A 624 25.44 6.91 17.28
C LEU A 624 26.18 7.48 16.07
N TYR A 625 25.46 8.20 15.19
CA TYR A 625 26.06 8.87 14.04
C TYR A 625 27.05 9.96 14.46
N ALA A 626 26.68 10.79 15.44
CA ALA A 626 27.55 11.85 15.96
C ALA A 626 28.83 11.26 16.58
N ILE A 627 28.71 10.23 17.43
CA ILE A 627 29.85 9.55 18.04
C ILE A 627 30.79 8.99 16.97
N LEU A 628 30.24 8.30 15.98
CA LEU A 628 31.03 7.67 14.92
C LEU A 628 31.74 8.72 14.06
N THR A 629 31.05 9.81 13.72
CA THR A 629 31.63 10.96 12.99
C THR A 629 32.76 11.60 13.80
N CYS A 630 32.56 11.85 15.10
CA CYS A 630 33.60 12.42 15.97
C CYS A 630 34.82 11.51 16.07
N LEU A 631 34.62 10.18 16.15
CA LEU A 631 35.71 9.20 16.18
C LEU A 631 36.47 9.16 14.86
N ASP A 632 35.78 9.17 13.72
CA ASP A 632 36.41 9.15 12.41
C ASP A 632 37.20 10.45 12.15
N LEU A 633 36.66 11.61 12.54
CA LEU A 633 37.41 12.88 12.54
C LEU A 633 38.63 12.84 13.45
N SER A 634 38.52 12.23 14.63
CA SER A 634 39.63 12.06 15.57
C SER A 634 40.73 11.15 15.01
N ILE A 635 40.35 10.07 14.30
CA ILE A 635 41.28 9.19 13.59
C ILE A 635 42.00 9.98 12.49
N CYS A 636 41.28 10.75 11.68
CA CYS A 636 41.86 11.59 10.62
C CYS A 636 42.85 12.63 11.20
N ASN A 637 42.49 13.29 12.30
CA ASN A 637 43.38 14.24 12.98
C ASN A 637 44.63 13.55 13.55
N SER A 638 44.48 12.37 14.15
CA SER A 638 45.60 11.59 14.68
C SER A 638 46.55 11.11 13.57
N LEU A 639 46.00 10.67 12.43
CA LEU A 639 46.77 10.33 11.24
C LEU A 639 47.56 11.54 10.74
N ARG A 640 46.91 12.70 10.61
CA ARG A 640 47.54 13.96 10.18
C ARG A 640 48.68 14.37 11.12
N GLY A 641 48.47 14.25 12.43
CA GLY A 641 49.50 14.51 13.45
C GLY A 641 50.71 13.58 13.29
N ASN A 642 50.48 12.28 13.16
CA ASN A 642 51.54 11.28 12.96
C ASN A 642 52.33 11.51 11.67
N ILE A 643 51.67 11.99 10.61
CA ILE A 643 52.33 12.33 9.34
C ILE A 643 53.18 13.60 9.48
N LYS A 644 52.67 14.64 10.13
CA LYS A 644 53.45 15.85 10.41
C LYS A 644 54.71 15.54 11.23
N LEU A 645 54.58 14.71 12.26
CA LEU A 645 55.72 14.26 13.07
C LEU A 645 56.74 13.49 12.24
N LYS A 646 56.29 12.55 11.40
CA LYS A 646 57.19 11.80 10.50
C LYS A 646 57.88 12.69 9.47
N LYS A 647 57.20 13.72 8.95
CA LYS A 647 57.78 14.70 8.03
C LYS A 647 58.93 15.50 8.67
N LEU A 648 58.82 15.81 9.96
CA LEU A 648 59.90 16.48 10.70
C LEU A 648 61.13 15.58 10.90
N ILE A 649 60.92 14.26 11.03
CA ILE A 649 62.01 13.29 11.29
C ILE A 649 62.72 12.87 9.99
N LEU A 650 61.98 12.74 8.88
CA LEU A 650 62.51 12.25 7.60
C LEU A 650 62.67 13.41 6.61
N THR A 651 63.75 14.17 6.73
CA THR A 651 64.04 15.36 5.90
C THR A 651 64.44 15.06 4.44
N LYS A 652 64.52 13.78 4.02
CA LYS A 652 65.17 13.42 2.73
C LYS A 652 64.43 12.48 1.76
N ILE A 653 63.11 12.24 1.88
CA ILE A 653 62.45 11.25 0.99
C ILE A 653 61.12 11.76 0.42
N SER A 654 61.16 12.33 -0.80
CA SER A 654 60.01 12.75 -1.60
C SER A 654 59.07 11.59 -1.97
N GLU A 655 59.60 10.39 -2.17
CA GLU A 655 58.79 9.20 -2.50
C GLU A 655 57.88 8.76 -1.34
N PHE A 656 58.33 8.96 -0.10
CA PHE A 656 57.55 8.63 1.09
C PHE A 656 56.38 9.61 1.29
N GLU A 657 56.54 10.86 0.85
CA GLU A 657 55.47 11.85 0.83
C GLU A 657 54.36 11.45 -0.16
N ASN A 658 54.72 11.04 -1.38
CA ASN A 658 53.76 10.61 -2.39
C ASN A 658 52.94 9.39 -1.97
N LEU A 659 53.58 8.39 -1.34
CA LEU A 659 52.88 7.19 -0.88
C LEU A 659 51.91 7.48 0.27
N ASN A 660 52.34 8.28 1.26
CA ASN A 660 51.47 8.67 2.38
C ASN A 660 50.32 9.57 1.93
N PHE A 661 50.58 10.49 0.99
CA PHE A 661 49.53 11.34 0.41
C PHE A 661 48.45 10.49 -0.26
N LYS A 662 48.84 9.53 -1.13
CA LYS A 662 47.90 8.62 -1.78
C LYS A 662 47.08 7.82 -0.78
N VAL A 663 47.72 7.27 0.27
CA VAL A 663 47.00 6.52 1.31
C VAL A 663 46.00 7.42 2.04
N ASN A 664 46.37 8.65 2.42
CA ASN A 664 45.46 9.56 3.10
C ASN A 664 44.27 9.97 2.24
N VAL A 665 44.50 10.29 0.96
CA VAL A 665 43.43 10.65 0.03
C VAL A 665 42.42 9.52 -0.10
N VAL A 666 42.89 8.27 -0.23
CA VAL A 666 42.02 7.09 -0.28
C VAL A 666 41.25 6.90 1.03
N ILE A 667 41.88 7.10 2.18
CA ILE A 667 41.21 6.99 3.49
C ILE A 667 40.11 8.04 3.63
N ILE A 668 40.44 9.30 3.36
CA ILE A 668 39.50 10.42 3.44
C ILE A 668 38.34 10.18 2.48
N PHE A 669 38.62 9.77 1.24
CA PHE A 669 37.59 9.47 0.24
C PHE A 669 36.62 8.37 0.71
N ASN A 670 37.13 7.25 1.22
CA ASN A 670 36.30 6.16 1.72
C ASN A 670 35.46 6.59 2.94
N MET A 671 36.02 7.42 3.82
CA MET A 671 35.27 7.98 4.96
C MET A 671 34.18 8.95 4.49
N THR A 672 34.46 9.79 3.48
CA THR A 672 33.48 10.70 2.89
C THR A 672 32.31 9.95 2.25
N ILE A 673 32.57 8.83 1.55
CA ILE A 673 31.50 7.99 1.00
C ILE A 673 30.63 7.40 2.10
N LEU A 674 31.24 6.79 3.12
CA LEU A 674 30.52 6.20 4.25
C LEU A 674 29.70 7.25 5.01
N PHE A 675 30.29 8.43 5.22
CA PHE A 675 29.63 9.59 5.80
C PHE A 675 28.44 10.02 4.93
N GLY A 676 28.64 10.18 3.62
CA GLY A 676 27.58 10.55 2.68
C GLY A 676 26.36 9.63 2.77
N PHE A 677 26.55 8.31 2.74
CA PHE A 677 25.45 7.36 2.89
C PHE A 677 24.70 7.52 4.22
N ARG A 678 25.42 7.63 5.34
CA ARG A 678 24.79 7.78 6.66
C ARG A 678 24.09 9.12 6.84
N THR A 679 24.68 10.20 6.32
CA THR A 679 24.09 11.54 6.35
C THR A 679 22.80 11.59 5.54
N THR A 680 22.76 10.96 4.36
CA THR A 680 21.54 10.90 3.54
C THR A 680 20.43 10.11 4.26
N HIS A 681 20.76 8.96 4.86
CA HIS A 681 19.81 8.20 5.69
C HIS A 681 19.27 9.05 6.86
N LEU A 682 20.16 9.69 7.62
CA LEU A 682 19.77 10.55 8.74
C LEU A 682 18.93 11.74 8.30
N PHE A 683 19.27 12.37 7.18
CA PHE A 683 18.53 13.51 6.64
C PHE A 683 17.10 13.13 6.26
N ILE A 684 16.91 12.02 5.53
CA ILE A 684 15.57 11.53 5.17
C ILE A 684 14.77 11.19 6.43
N ASN A 685 15.35 10.45 7.38
CA ASN A 685 14.63 10.09 8.61
C ASN A 685 14.32 11.31 9.49
N SER A 686 15.21 12.30 9.57
CA SER A 686 14.98 13.55 10.30
C SER A 686 13.88 14.38 9.66
N TYR A 687 13.83 14.43 8.32
CA TYR A 687 12.77 15.11 7.59
C TYR A 687 11.41 14.44 7.81
N LEU A 688 11.36 13.11 7.73
CA LEU A 688 10.14 12.34 8.02
C LEU A 688 9.70 12.47 9.48
N PHE A 689 10.65 12.48 10.42
CA PHE A 689 10.39 12.72 11.83
C PHE A 689 9.79 14.12 12.04
N TYR A 690 10.38 15.16 11.41
CA TYR A 690 9.85 16.51 11.44
C TYR A 690 8.42 16.60 10.86
N LEU A 691 8.17 15.97 9.71
CA LEU A 691 6.83 15.92 9.12
C LEU A 691 5.81 15.26 10.06
N LYS A 692 6.21 14.20 10.77
CA LYS A 692 5.36 13.53 11.78
C LYS A 692 5.10 14.39 13.00
N LEU A 693 6.10 15.14 13.47
CA LEU A 693 5.96 16.05 14.61
C LEU A 693 5.06 17.26 14.33
N LYS A 694 4.93 17.68 13.07
CA LYS A 694 4.15 18.86 12.71
C LYS A 694 2.67 18.65 13.12
N PRO A 695 2.12 19.50 14.03
CA PRO A 695 0.76 19.32 14.52
C PRO A 695 -0.22 19.38 13.35
N ASN A 696 -1.25 18.54 13.38
CA ASN A 696 -2.26 18.46 12.32
C ASN A 696 -3.27 19.61 12.40
N LEU A 697 -2.78 20.85 12.40
CA LEU A 697 -3.61 22.03 12.22
C LEU A 697 -4.03 22.04 10.74
N ASN A 698 -5.29 21.71 10.46
CA ASN A 698 -5.95 21.76 9.14
C ASN A 698 -5.74 20.58 8.17
N ASN A 699 -5.53 19.34 8.63
CA ASN A 699 -5.39 18.16 7.73
C ASN A 699 -4.25 18.28 6.69
N GLN A 700 -3.21 19.06 7.01
CA GLN A 700 -2.05 19.32 6.15
C GLN A 700 -0.86 18.40 6.43
N ASN A 701 -0.89 17.56 7.47
CA ASN A 701 0.21 16.65 7.70
C ASN A 701 0.20 15.55 6.62
N LEU A 702 1.13 15.65 5.66
CA LEU A 702 1.25 14.71 4.54
C LEU A 702 1.48 13.27 5.01
N CYS A 703 2.28 13.04 6.06
CA CYS A 703 2.47 11.69 6.59
C CYS A 703 1.21 11.16 7.28
N TYR A 704 0.36 12.03 7.82
CA TYR A 704 -0.92 11.62 8.40
C TYR A 704 -1.93 11.27 7.29
N LYS A 705 -2.00 12.10 6.25
CA LYS A 705 -2.89 11.89 5.10
C LYS A 705 -2.44 10.69 4.25
N TYR A 706 -1.13 10.52 4.11
CA TYR A 706 -0.48 9.51 3.27
C TYR A 706 0.60 8.76 4.08
N GLY A 707 0.19 8.00 5.10
CA GLY A 707 1.11 7.18 5.91
C GLY A 707 2.03 6.29 5.06
N ARG A 708 1.48 5.76 3.96
CA ARG A 708 2.21 5.00 2.93
C ARG A 708 3.42 5.74 2.37
N MET A 709 3.22 6.99 1.94
CA MET A 709 4.27 7.81 1.34
C MET A 709 5.48 7.90 2.27
N CYS A 710 5.25 8.21 3.54
CA CYS A 710 6.34 8.35 4.51
C CYS A 710 6.99 6.99 4.85
N SER A 711 6.23 5.90 4.84
CA SER A 711 6.77 4.55 4.96
C SER A 711 7.70 4.18 3.79
N TYR A 712 7.34 4.55 2.56
CA TYR A 712 8.17 4.32 1.36
C TYR A 712 9.47 5.12 1.38
N PHE A 713 9.42 6.41 1.76
CA PHE A 713 10.64 7.20 1.91
C PHE A 713 11.53 6.69 3.04
N GLN A 714 10.94 6.24 4.16
CA GLN A 714 11.70 5.65 5.25
C GLN A 714 12.40 4.37 4.78
N GLU A 715 11.75 3.55 3.94
CA GLU A 715 12.38 2.38 3.34
C GLU A 715 13.49 2.72 2.35
N ALA A 716 13.26 3.70 1.48
CA ALA A 716 14.29 4.20 0.58
C ALA A 716 15.51 4.73 1.37
N SER A 717 15.31 5.29 2.57
CA SER A 717 16.41 5.67 3.46
C SER A 717 17.25 4.46 3.88
N GLU A 718 16.63 3.31 4.17
CA GLU A 718 17.33 2.09 4.63
C GLU A 718 18.30 1.54 3.58
N ILE A 719 18.07 1.83 2.30
CA ILE A 719 19.02 1.51 1.22
C ILE A 719 20.38 2.12 1.48
N PHE A 720 20.44 3.38 1.93
CA PHE A 720 21.71 4.04 2.22
C PHE A 720 22.41 3.40 3.43
N ASN A 721 21.65 2.93 4.41
CA ASN A 721 22.21 2.17 5.53
C ASN A 721 22.74 0.78 5.08
N LEU A 722 22.01 0.08 4.21
CA LEU A 722 22.46 -1.17 3.59
C LEU A 722 23.74 -0.96 2.76
N LEU A 723 23.83 0.12 1.98
CA LEU A 723 25.02 0.52 1.24
C LEU A 723 26.22 0.78 2.16
N ALA A 724 26.01 1.51 3.26
CA ALA A 724 27.06 1.75 4.26
C ALA A 724 27.61 0.44 4.83
N ASN A 725 26.74 -0.54 5.11
CA ASN A 725 27.14 -1.86 5.62
C ASN A 725 27.85 -2.74 4.58
N CYS A 726 27.45 -2.64 3.31
CA CYS A 726 28.14 -3.29 2.19
C CYS A 726 29.54 -2.68 1.96
N TYR A 727 29.68 -1.36 2.14
CA TYR A 727 30.91 -0.63 1.87
C TYR A 727 32.07 -0.95 2.85
N ASN A 728 31.77 -1.60 3.99
CA ASN A 728 32.78 -1.97 5.00
C ASN A 728 33.95 -2.80 4.43
N ILE A 729 33.73 -3.64 3.41
CA ILE A 729 34.83 -4.39 2.77
C ILE A 729 35.87 -3.48 2.12
N PHE A 730 35.43 -2.44 1.42
CA PHE A 730 36.32 -1.46 0.78
C PHE A 730 37.08 -0.67 1.83
N LEU A 731 36.37 -0.26 2.89
CA LEU A 731 36.98 0.39 4.04
C LEU A 731 38.10 -0.48 4.65
N PHE A 732 37.86 -1.79 4.83
CA PHE A 732 38.85 -2.72 5.38
C PHE A 732 40.01 -2.97 4.42
N TYR A 733 39.73 -3.12 3.13
CA TYR A 733 40.71 -3.30 2.07
C TYR A 733 41.69 -2.13 1.98
N HIS A 734 41.19 -0.89 2.06
CA HIS A 734 42.04 0.29 1.95
C HIS A 734 42.74 0.66 3.26
N LEU A 735 42.13 0.42 4.42
CA LEU A 735 42.71 0.79 5.72
C LEU A 735 43.69 -0.24 6.29
N ASN A 736 43.54 -1.52 5.96
CA ASN A 736 44.34 -2.58 6.58
C ASN A 736 45.23 -3.28 5.53
N LYS A 737 46.52 -2.94 5.53
CA LYS A 737 47.52 -3.54 4.62
C LYS A 737 47.55 -5.07 4.68
N VAL A 738 47.41 -5.64 5.87
CA VAL A 738 47.39 -7.10 6.07
C VAL A 738 46.13 -7.69 5.46
N PHE A 739 44.97 -7.08 5.71
CA PHE A 739 43.71 -7.49 5.09
C PHE A 739 43.82 -7.45 3.56
N ARG A 740 44.40 -6.39 2.98
CA ARG A 740 44.63 -6.27 1.54
C ARG A 740 45.45 -7.41 0.97
N ILE A 741 46.57 -7.77 1.62
CA ILE A 741 47.43 -8.88 1.18
C ILE A 741 46.65 -10.21 1.23
N LEU A 742 45.95 -10.46 2.34
CA LEU A 742 45.15 -11.67 2.49
C LEU A 742 44.00 -11.75 1.49
N PHE A 743 43.35 -10.63 1.20
CA PHE A 743 42.30 -10.53 0.19
C PHE A 743 42.83 -10.81 -1.22
N LEU A 744 43.97 -10.23 -1.61
CA LEU A 744 44.62 -10.51 -2.90
C LEU A 744 45.05 -11.98 -3.01
N ASN A 745 45.58 -12.56 -1.93
CA ASN A 745 45.93 -13.98 -1.89
C ASN A 745 44.69 -14.88 -2.03
N LEU A 746 43.56 -14.47 -1.45
CA LEU A 746 42.28 -15.15 -1.62
C LEU A 746 41.84 -15.11 -3.10
N LEU A 747 41.85 -13.93 -3.72
CA LEU A 747 41.50 -13.77 -5.14
C LEU A 747 42.40 -14.60 -6.06
N ASN A 748 43.71 -14.58 -5.81
CA ASN A 748 44.66 -15.39 -6.59
C ASN A 748 44.34 -16.89 -6.48
N LYS A 749 43.99 -17.39 -5.29
CA LYS A 749 43.57 -18.80 -5.11
C LYS A 749 42.31 -19.17 -5.91
N PHE A 750 41.37 -18.23 -6.06
CA PHE A 750 40.18 -18.44 -6.89
C PHE A 750 40.51 -18.43 -8.39
N ASN A 751 41.36 -17.50 -8.85
CA ASN A 751 41.77 -17.43 -10.26
C ASN A 751 42.55 -18.66 -10.72
N PHE A 752 43.47 -19.19 -9.89
CA PHE A 752 44.26 -20.37 -10.25
C PHE A 752 43.41 -21.64 -10.41
N ARG A 753 42.30 -21.79 -9.68
CA ARG A 753 41.41 -22.96 -9.82
C ARG A 753 40.63 -22.99 -11.14
N ASN A 754 40.31 -21.83 -11.71
CA ASN A 754 39.59 -21.75 -12.98
C ASN A 754 40.49 -22.05 -14.19
N GLN A 755 41.81 -21.90 -14.06
CA GLN A 755 42.76 -22.26 -15.13
C GLN A 755 43.07 -23.77 -15.17
N SER A 756 42.92 -24.49 -14.04
CA SER A 756 43.19 -25.93 -13.96
C SER A 756 41.99 -26.83 -14.29
N ALA A 757 40.82 -26.27 -14.59
CA ALA A 757 39.56 -27.03 -14.74
C ALA A 757 39.03 -27.11 -16.18
N ILE A 758 39.82 -26.69 -17.18
CA ILE A 758 39.55 -27.02 -18.59
C ILE A 758 40.23 -28.37 -18.86
N PRO A 759 39.52 -29.50 -18.91
CA PRO A 759 40.13 -30.73 -19.40
C PRO A 759 40.49 -30.46 -20.87
N LEU A 760 41.77 -30.57 -21.19
CA LEU A 760 42.23 -30.79 -22.56
C LEU A 760 41.55 -32.07 -23.05
N LYS A 761 40.40 -31.93 -23.72
CA LYS A 761 39.92 -32.94 -24.66
C LYS A 761 40.89 -32.92 -25.84
N THR A 762 41.77 -33.91 -25.85
CA THR A 762 42.37 -34.46 -27.07
C THR A 762 41.30 -35.00 -28.00
#